data_AF-A0A2T6DT85-F1
#
_entry.id   AF-A0A2T6DT85-F1
#
_cell.length_a   1.000
_cell.length_b   1.000
_cell.length_c   1.000
_cell.angle_alpha   90.00
_cell.angle_beta   90.00
_cell.angle_gamma   90.00
#
_symmetry.space_group_name_H-M   'P 1'
#
loop_
_entity.id
_entity.type
_entity.pdbx_description
1 polymer ?
#
loop_
_entity_poly.entity_id
_entity_poly.type
_entity_poly.pdbx_seq_one_letter_code
_entity_poly.pdbx_strand_id
1 'polypeptide(L)'
;MLALAFLVHGFHARRRLGWFFLAGAALAMAVGARPSYVVGGIALPMIALGLWWIGRTQGSWRWIPVWNWWADVAVLGGSFAAIVGALLFYNYARFHNPLEFGLNYQLTGTVESRVKHFSLSFMPFNGYIYFLAPAQWGRYFPFVQLIRPPAAPQDYYGIEYPYGVLTNMPLTMLAFLWPLGILRRGSEGRRSLSVLGIVLTTFFIAMGAFLCGFVTGAQRYMSDFTPSLVLLGCLGLLGAERALEPLPPWLRRIGCTSLGFLSAFSIFFGVMTSFQLHGLFRINSPEVYASVARAFNMPVFLWEKATGFKYGPLEITLKFPHGRTGKIEPLVSTGWEFYSDHLFVIYLDDHTVRLGFDHISHGTKISAPLELDFDTVHKIRVEMGSLYPPGEHPYYSGMTELEKASLLRWLKVVVDGKPAIETTQAFYDASPESISIGKASATHAYGERFSGTVLSVKRGDFRPLSEPRGVYGSIVLQLFFPRNVAGHSHPLVTTGVTGKADVLYVRYISDDVVRFGYDHWGIGMVESGDVPIQHDIQQRLEIRMPALMRETPSPYTLMRPVLLVQLDDQVVWATQVAAHASSPSDISIGRNSAGSSVCEPEFTGMITSVSRERELVEPETRDTLHARVRLLLAKGRPGTRDPLFVRGRAGAADLLYVEYIDGSHVRFGWDHWGVGGTMSQPISVDYTRIHDIEASFHPDLVNRSLVLSMDGVEVLVGNGEVYPASPESVMVGLNRIGASTCGEAFNGAIVSVQFPDTKP
;
A
#
# COMPACT_ATOMS: atom_id res chain seq x y z
N MET A 1 27.45 -3.77 23.87
CA MET A 1 28.51 -2.86 23.36
C MET A 1 29.08 -1.95 24.44
N LEU A 2 28.27 -1.18 25.17
CA LEU A 2 28.77 -0.32 26.27
C LEU A 2 29.65 -1.06 27.29
N ALA A 3 29.22 -2.26 27.72
CA ALA A 3 30.04 -3.11 28.60
C ALA A 3 31.45 -3.38 28.04
N LEU A 4 31.58 -3.68 26.75
CA LEU A 4 32.88 -3.90 26.09
C LEU A 4 33.70 -2.61 26.02
N ALA A 5 33.08 -1.47 25.72
CA ALA A 5 33.77 -0.19 25.71
C ALA A 5 34.33 0.15 27.10
N PHE A 6 33.54 -0.01 28.16
CA PHE A 6 33.98 0.19 29.53
C PHE A 6 35.09 -0.79 29.94
N LEU A 7 35.04 -2.05 29.51
CA LEU A 7 36.13 -3.01 29.72
C LEU A 7 37.44 -2.54 29.07
N VAL A 8 37.39 -2.12 27.81
CA VAL A 8 38.57 -1.62 27.09
C VAL A 8 39.12 -0.36 27.75
N HIS A 9 38.27 0.59 28.13
CA HIS A 9 38.71 1.78 28.88
C HIS A 9 39.30 1.42 30.25
N GLY A 10 38.72 0.44 30.95
CA GLY A 10 39.21 -0.08 32.22
C GLY A 10 40.62 -0.67 32.13
N PHE A 11 40.96 -1.34 31.01
CA PHE A 11 42.31 -1.87 30.79
C PHE A 11 43.39 -0.78 30.63
N HIS A 12 43.03 0.42 30.20
CA HIS A 12 43.96 1.52 29.94
C HIS A 12 43.88 2.67 30.96
N ALA A 13 42.88 2.69 31.83
CA ALA A 13 42.65 3.77 32.78
C ALA A 13 43.45 3.63 34.08
N ARG A 14 43.96 4.75 34.59
CA ARG A 14 44.55 4.82 35.95
C ARG A 14 43.53 4.56 37.06
N ARG A 15 42.26 4.94 36.85
CA ARG A 15 41.12 4.70 37.77
C ARG A 15 40.20 3.62 37.19
N ARG A 16 40.62 2.36 37.30
CA ARG A 16 39.99 1.22 36.62
C ARG A 16 38.69 0.69 37.27
N LEU A 17 38.53 0.81 38.58
CA LEU A 17 37.37 0.25 39.30
C LEU A 17 36.03 0.80 38.81
N GLY A 18 35.94 2.11 38.55
CA GLY A 18 34.71 2.72 38.03
C GLY A 18 34.32 2.17 36.65
N TRP A 19 35.31 1.92 35.78
CA TRP A 19 35.07 1.33 34.47
C TRP A 19 34.61 -0.13 34.57
N PHE A 20 35.20 -0.92 35.47
CA PHE A 20 34.74 -2.30 35.72
C PHE A 20 33.35 -2.35 36.35
N PHE A 21 33.03 -1.42 37.23
CA PHE A 21 31.67 -1.27 37.76
C PHE A 21 30.67 -1.02 36.63
N LEU A 22 30.95 -0.02 35.78
CA LEU A 22 30.11 0.34 34.64
C LEU A 22 30.00 -0.80 33.63
N ALA A 23 31.08 -1.56 33.41
CA ALA A 23 31.08 -2.73 32.54
C ALA A 23 30.13 -3.82 33.04
N GLY A 24 30.25 -4.19 34.32
CA GLY A 24 29.40 -5.22 34.93
C GLY A 24 27.94 -4.78 35.01
N ALA A 25 27.71 -3.51 35.35
CA ALA A 25 26.37 -2.93 35.39
C ALA A 25 25.72 -2.87 34.00
N ALA A 26 26.46 -2.46 32.96
CA ALA A 26 25.95 -2.43 31.60
C ALA A 26 25.64 -3.84 31.06
N LEU A 27 26.44 -4.85 31.43
CA LEU A 27 26.16 -6.23 31.05
C LEU A 27 24.91 -6.77 31.78
N ALA A 28 24.74 -6.46 33.07
CA ALA A 28 23.55 -6.88 33.82
C ALA A 28 22.27 -6.17 33.38
N MET A 29 22.35 -4.89 33.01
CA MET A 29 21.23 -4.17 32.40
C MET A 29 20.81 -4.82 31.06
N ALA A 30 21.75 -5.36 30.29
CA ALA A 30 21.42 -6.12 29.09
C ALA A 30 20.63 -7.40 29.41
N VAL A 31 20.90 -8.07 30.54
CA VAL A 31 20.09 -9.20 31.04
C VAL A 31 18.64 -8.76 31.31
N GLY A 32 18.44 -7.57 31.86
CA GLY A 32 17.11 -7.01 32.11
C GLY A 32 16.31 -6.73 30.83
N ALA A 33 16.99 -6.35 29.74
CA ALA A 33 16.35 -6.19 28.43
C ALA A 33 16.16 -7.53 27.70
N ARG A 34 17.10 -8.45 27.86
CA ARG A 34 17.16 -9.75 27.19
C ARG A 34 17.76 -10.81 28.12
N PRO A 35 16.94 -11.70 28.71
CA PRO A 35 17.43 -12.70 29.66
C PRO A 35 18.54 -13.61 29.11
N SER A 36 18.60 -13.82 27.78
CA SER A 36 19.66 -14.56 27.09
C SER A 36 21.07 -14.06 27.43
N TYR A 37 21.25 -12.77 27.75
CA TYR A 37 22.54 -12.18 28.10
C TYR A 37 23.15 -12.68 29.41
N VAL A 38 22.40 -13.42 30.23
CA VAL A 38 22.97 -14.11 31.39
C VAL A 38 24.07 -15.08 30.97
N VAL A 39 23.91 -15.73 29.81
CA VAL A 39 24.91 -16.61 29.19
C VAL A 39 26.16 -15.84 28.76
N GLY A 40 25.98 -14.59 28.32
CA GLY A 40 27.08 -13.66 28.06
C GLY A 40 27.95 -13.38 29.30
N GLY A 41 27.41 -13.56 30.50
CA GLY A 41 28.15 -13.51 31.77
C GLY A 41 29.26 -14.57 31.88
N ILE A 42 29.23 -15.63 31.08
CA ILE A 42 30.31 -16.65 30.98
C ILE A 42 31.62 -16.04 30.44
N ALA A 43 31.57 -14.88 29.80
CA ALA A 43 32.78 -14.16 29.40
C ALA A 43 33.51 -13.47 30.59
N LEU A 44 32.86 -13.29 31.75
CA LEU A 44 33.43 -12.61 32.92
C LEU A 44 34.68 -13.33 33.50
N PRO A 45 34.71 -14.67 33.65
CA PRO A 45 35.94 -15.40 33.98
C PRO A 45 37.09 -15.17 33.00
N MET A 46 36.80 -15.08 31.70
CA MET A 46 37.83 -14.83 30.68
C MET A 46 38.37 -13.39 30.75
N ILE A 47 37.50 -12.43 31.11
CA ILE A 47 37.91 -11.07 31.44
C ILE A 47 38.83 -11.06 32.67
N ALA A 48 38.47 -11.79 33.74
CA ALA A 48 39.27 -11.91 34.96
C ALA A 48 40.65 -12.53 34.69
N LEU A 49 40.72 -13.57 33.85
CA LEU A 49 41.96 -14.19 33.40
C LEU A 49 42.80 -13.24 32.53
N GLY A 50 42.15 -12.45 31.67
CA GLY A 50 42.80 -11.42 30.88
C GLY A 50 43.42 -10.30 31.74
N LEU A 51 42.69 -9.83 32.76
CA LEU A 51 43.19 -8.88 33.76
C LEU A 51 44.43 -9.39 34.48
N TRP A 52 44.41 -10.67 34.87
CA TRP A 52 45.55 -11.34 35.49
C TRP A 52 46.76 -11.40 34.54
N TRP A 53 46.55 -11.76 33.28
CA TRP A 53 47.62 -11.88 32.29
C TRP A 53 48.26 -10.53 31.91
N ILE A 54 47.45 -9.48 31.77
CA ILE A 54 47.92 -8.10 31.55
C ILE A 54 48.73 -7.62 32.77
N GLY A 55 48.22 -7.83 33.98
CA GLY A 55 48.86 -7.41 35.23
C GLY A 55 50.21 -8.10 35.51
N ARG A 56 50.39 -9.35 35.07
CA ARG A 56 51.62 -10.12 35.34
C ARG A 56 52.87 -9.61 34.62
N THR A 57 52.71 -8.85 33.55
CA THR A 57 53.77 -8.71 32.54
C THR A 57 54.17 -7.26 32.22
N GLN A 58 53.62 -6.28 32.94
CA GLN A 58 54.07 -4.87 32.93
C GLN A 58 55.29 -4.60 33.85
N GLY A 59 55.99 -5.64 34.33
CA GLY A 59 57.15 -5.49 35.22
C GLY A 59 56.84 -4.92 36.61
N SER A 60 55.58 -4.56 36.86
CA SER A 60 55.08 -3.91 38.07
C SER A 60 54.59 -4.88 39.14
N TRP A 61 54.98 -6.17 39.10
CA TRP A 61 54.77 -7.05 40.25
C TRP A 61 55.55 -6.56 41.49
N ARG A 62 56.47 -5.61 41.35
CA ARG A 62 57.04 -4.94 42.52
C ARG A 62 56.06 -4.02 43.26
N TRP A 63 54.93 -3.58 42.66
CA TRP A 63 54.02 -2.59 43.31
C TRP A 63 52.51 -2.64 42.97
N ILE A 64 51.98 -3.55 42.14
CA ILE A 64 50.52 -3.76 42.03
C ILE A 64 50.13 -5.01 42.86
N PRO A 65 49.61 -4.85 44.10
CA PRO A 65 49.24 -5.98 44.94
C PRO A 65 48.10 -6.80 44.30
N VAL A 66 48.16 -8.13 44.46
CA VAL A 66 47.14 -9.12 44.05
C VAL A 66 45.72 -8.71 44.49
N TRP A 67 45.61 -7.91 45.56
CA TRP A 67 44.39 -7.29 46.04
C TRP A 67 43.65 -6.43 45.01
N ASN A 68 44.37 -5.72 44.13
CA ASN A 68 43.73 -4.89 43.11
C ASN A 68 43.09 -5.71 41.98
N TRP A 69 43.58 -6.92 41.72
CA TRP A 69 42.93 -7.85 40.77
C TRP A 69 41.64 -8.41 41.36
N TRP A 70 41.67 -8.83 42.62
CA TRP A 70 40.46 -9.25 43.34
C TRP A 70 39.43 -8.12 43.44
N ALA A 71 39.87 -6.86 43.65
CA ALA A 71 38.99 -5.71 43.62
C ALA A 71 38.36 -5.47 42.24
N ASP A 72 39.14 -5.56 41.14
CA ASP A 72 38.60 -5.43 39.79
C ASP A 72 37.55 -6.52 39.48
N VAL A 73 37.85 -7.78 39.82
CA VAL A 73 36.95 -8.93 39.63
C VAL A 73 35.72 -8.81 40.53
N ALA A 74 35.89 -8.42 41.78
CA ALA A 74 34.79 -8.24 42.74
C ALA A 74 33.88 -7.08 42.33
N VAL A 75 34.42 -5.98 41.80
CA VAL A 75 33.60 -4.85 41.33
C VAL A 75 32.87 -5.21 40.04
N LEU A 76 33.55 -5.84 39.08
CA LEU A 76 32.93 -6.28 37.81
C LEU A 76 31.84 -7.33 38.05
N GLY A 77 32.19 -8.41 38.76
CA GLY A 77 31.28 -9.52 39.05
C GLY A 77 30.22 -9.14 40.08
N GLY A 78 30.57 -8.32 41.07
CA GLY A 78 29.67 -7.87 42.11
C GLY A 78 28.60 -6.90 41.58
N SER A 79 28.96 -5.95 40.71
CA SER A 79 27.95 -5.07 40.09
C SER A 79 27.01 -5.86 39.18
N PHE A 80 27.54 -6.84 38.43
CA PHE A 80 26.72 -7.74 37.62
C PHE A 80 25.77 -8.58 38.48
N ALA A 81 26.29 -9.27 39.50
CA ALA A 81 25.52 -10.14 40.38
C ALA A 81 24.47 -9.37 41.20
N ALA A 82 24.78 -8.16 41.66
CA ALA A 82 23.83 -7.33 42.41
C ALA A 82 22.63 -6.93 41.55
N ILE A 83 22.86 -6.49 40.31
CA ILE A 83 21.78 -6.07 39.41
C ILE A 83 20.98 -7.27 38.91
N VAL A 84 21.63 -8.37 38.52
CA VAL A 84 20.93 -9.61 38.15
C VAL A 84 20.14 -10.16 39.34
N GLY A 85 20.70 -10.12 40.55
CA GLY A 85 20.00 -10.50 41.79
C GLY A 85 18.76 -9.64 42.04
N ALA A 86 18.85 -8.33 41.81
CA ALA A 86 17.68 -7.44 41.89
C ALA A 86 16.60 -7.77 40.84
N LEU A 87 17.00 -8.11 39.61
CA LEU A 87 16.07 -8.57 38.56
C LEU A 87 15.40 -9.89 38.92
N LEU A 88 16.14 -10.86 39.46
CA LEU A 88 15.60 -12.14 39.94
C LEU A 88 14.66 -11.95 41.13
N PHE A 89 15.00 -11.06 42.06
CA PHE A 89 14.12 -10.70 43.16
C PHE A 89 12.84 -10.02 42.67
N TYR A 90 12.95 -9.13 41.69
CA TYR A 90 11.79 -8.53 41.03
C TYR A 90 10.88 -9.57 40.38
N ASN A 91 11.44 -10.57 39.69
CA ASN A 91 10.67 -11.69 39.15
C ASN A 91 10.01 -12.52 40.25
N TYR A 92 10.72 -12.80 41.35
CA TYR A 92 10.14 -13.49 42.51
C TYR A 92 8.97 -12.70 43.12
N ALA A 93 9.08 -11.39 43.24
CA ALA A 93 8.00 -10.54 43.76
C ALA A 93 6.76 -10.56 42.84
N ARG A 94 6.94 -10.73 41.52
CA ARG A 94 5.85 -10.77 40.54
C ARG A 94 5.22 -12.14 40.36
N PHE A 95 6.03 -13.19 40.37
CA PHE A 95 5.65 -14.52 39.92
C PHE A 95 5.84 -15.61 40.98
N HIS A 96 6.33 -15.25 42.18
CA HIS A 96 6.76 -16.18 43.22
C HIS A 96 7.84 -17.17 42.75
N ASN A 97 8.53 -16.86 41.64
CA ASN A 97 9.61 -17.63 41.07
C ASN A 97 10.64 -16.68 40.43
N PRO A 98 11.92 -16.67 40.88
CA PRO A 98 12.93 -15.77 40.32
C PRO A 98 13.28 -16.05 38.86
N LEU A 99 13.05 -17.28 38.38
CA LEU A 99 13.34 -17.72 37.02
C LEU A 99 12.12 -17.71 36.10
N GLU A 100 10.98 -17.20 36.59
CA GLU A 100 9.81 -16.97 35.76
C GLU A 100 9.92 -15.58 35.10
N PHE A 101 9.86 -15.56 33.77
CA PHE A 101 9.97 -14.33 32.95
C PHE A 101 8.62 -13.94 32.33
N GLY A 102 7.53 -14.53 32.80
CA GLY A 102 6.17 -14.31 32.30
C GLY A 102 5.74 -15.29 31.22
N LEU A 103 6.54 -16.31 30.90
CA LEU A 103 6.26 -17.29 29.83
C LEU A 103 4.95 -18.04 30.09
N ASN A 104 4.70 -18.43 31.34
CA ASN A 104 3.46 -19.13 31.73
C ASN A 104 2.20 -18.26 31.65
N TYR A 105 2.35 -16.94 31.53
CA TYR A 105 1.26 -15.96 31.52
C TYR A 105 1.05 -15.35 30.14
N GLN A 106 1.79 -15.79 29.12
CA GLN A 106 1.66 -15.27 27.76
C GLN A 106 0.33 -15.72 27.12
N LEU A 107 -0.44 -14.75 26.64
CA LEU A 107 -1.63 -14.98 25.81
C LEU A 107 -1.21 -15.00 24.33
N THR A 108 -0.47 -16.02 23.94
CA THR A 108 -0.03 -16.25 22.55
C THR A 108 -0.85 -17.38 21.93
N GLY A 109 -0.68 -17.60 20.61
CA GLY A 109 -1.36 -18.68 19.88
C GLY A 109 -0.94 -20.09 20.33
N THR A 110 0.04 -20.21 21.22
CA THR A 110 0.57 -21.47 21.75
C THR A 110 0.68 -21.41 23.27
N VAL A 111 0.44 -22.54 23.94
CA VAL A 111 0.69 -22.64 25.38
C VAL A 111 2.19 -22.77 25.60
N GLU A 112 2.86 -21.63 25.81
CA GLU A 112 4.32 -21.53 25.96
C GLU A 112 4.87 -22.51 27.00
N SER A 113 4.15 -22.74 28.09
CA SER A 113 4.53 -23.70 29.14
C SER A 113 4.69 -25.15 28.67
N ARG A 114 4.20 -25.48 27.46
CA ARG A 114 4.26 -26.81 26.84
C ARG A 114 5.23 -26.86 25.66
N VAL A 115 5.83 -25.73 25.29
CA VAL A 115 6.80 -25.66 24.19
C VAL A 115 8.16 -26.13 24.69
N LYS A 116 8.82 -26.98 23.90
CA LYS A 116 10.21 -27.36 24.15
C LYS A 116 11.13 -26.24 23.71
N HIS A 117 11.34 -25.21 24.55
CA HIS A 117 12.12 -24.02 24.17
C HIS A 117 13.58 -24.29 23.82
N PHE A 118 14.19 -25.32 24.43
CA PHE A 118 15.59 -25.67 24.17
C PHE A 118 15.77 -27.15 23.86
N SER A 119 16.57 -27.42 22.82
CA SER A 119 16.95 -28.78 22.41
C SER A 119 18.24 -28.75 21.61
N LEU A 120 19.13 -29.70 21.86
CA LEU A 120 20.33 -29.90 21.03
C LEU A 120 19.98 -30.27 19.58
N SER A 121 18.79 -30.86 19.35
CA SER A 121 18.29 -31.18 18.00
C SER A 121 18.09 -29.95 17.11
N PHE A 122 17.95 -28.75 17.70
CA PHE A 122 17.80 -27.50 16.95
C PHE A 122 19.13 -26.94 16.49
N MET A 123 20.25 -27.32 17.12
CA MET A 123 21.57 -26.72 16.84
C MET A 123 22.03 -26.87 15.38
N PRO A 124 21.86 -28.02 14.69
CA PRO A 124 22.25 -28.12 13.28
C PRO A 124 21.45 -27.18 12.38
N PHE A 125 20.12 -27.11 12.60
CA PHE A 125 19.22 -26.24 11.85
C PHE A 125 19.54 -24.77 12.09
N ASN A 126 19.63 -24.36 13.35
CA ASN A 126 19.94 -22.97 13.72
C ASN A 126 21.35 -22.56 13.34
N GLY A 127 22.31 -23.47 13.50
CA GLY A 127 23.68 -23.25 13.04
C GLY A 127 23.73 -22.98 11.54
N TYR A 128 22.94 -23.71 10.75
CA TYR A 128 22.81 -23.43 9.33
C TYR A 128 22.16 -22.06 9.06
N ILE A 129 20.95 -21.79 9.57
CA ILE A 129 20.23 -20.55 9.23
C ILE A 129 20.91 -19.28 9.76
N TYR A 130 21.61 -19.34 10.90
CA TYR A 130 22.29 -18.18 11.48
C TYR A 130 23.68 -17.92 10.92
N PHE A 131 24.39 -18.95 10.44
CA PHE A 131 25.79 -18.78 10.00
C PHE A 131 25.99 -19.03 8.51
N LEU A 132 25.30 -20.00 7.91
CA LEU A 132 25.64 -20.54 6.60
C LEU A 132 24.59 -20.33 5.51
N ALA A 133 23.32 -20.13 5.87
CA ALA A 133 22.25 -20.00 4.89
C ALA A 133 22.43 -18.79 3.97
N PRO A 134 22.55 -18.98 2.65
CA PRO A 134 22.66 -17.88 1.71
C PRO A 134 21.33 -17.13 1.62
N ALA A 135 21.40 -15.79 1.65
CA ALA A 135 20.25 -14.97 1.33
C ALA A 135 19.85 -15.15 -0.14
N GLN A 136 18.57 -15.04 -0.42
CA GLN A 136 18.11 -14.95 -1.80
C GLN A 136 18.33 -13.52 -2.32
N TRP A 137 18.50 -13.38 -3.62
CA TRP A 137 18.72 -12.09 -4.27
C TRP A 137 17.58 -11.81 -5.24
N GLY A 138 17.01 -10.61 -5.12
CA GLY A 138 16.04 -10.05 -6.03
C GLY A 138 16.67 -8.96 -6.89
N ARG A 139 16.07 -8.72 -8.05
CA ARG A 139 16.50 -7.68 -8.98
C ARG A 139 16.17 -6.27 -8.48
N TYR A 140 15.12 -6.14 -7.68
CA TYR A 140 14.61 -4.85 -7.21
C TYR A 140 14.96 -4.61 -5.74
N PHE A 141 15.09 -3.33 -5.37
CA PHE A 141 15.33 -2.89 -4.00
C PHE A 141 14.31 -3.53 -3.02
N PRO A 142 14.73 -4.03 -1.84
CA PRO A 142 16.07 -3.91 -1.24
C PRO A 142 17.09 -4.99 -1.65
N PHE A 143 16.87 -5.70 -2.77
CA PHE A 143 17.75 -6.71 -3.38
C PHE A 143 18.00 -7.98 -2.56
N VAL A 144 18.03 -7.89 -1.23
CA VAL A 144 18.23 -9.02 -0.33
C VAL A 144 16.88 -9.56 0.11
N GLN A 145 16.69 -10.85 -0.10
CA GLN A 145 15.46 -11.59 0.17
C GLN A 145 15.72 -12.72 1.17
N LEU A 146 14.65 -13.30 1.71
CA LEU A 146 14.74 -14.30 2.76
C LEU A 146 15.53 -15.53 2.32
N ILE A 147 16.17 -16.21 3.27
CA ILE A 147 16.83 -17.50 2.99
C ILE A 147 15.81 -18.55 2.54
N ARG A 148 16.25 -19.60 1.84
CA ARG A 148 15.49 -20.85 1.74
C ARG A 148 15.88 -21.75 2.91
N PRO A 149 15.07 -21.86 3.97
CA PRO A 149 15.41 -22.74 5.08
C PRO A 149 15.31 -24.21 4.64
N PRO A 150 16.13 -25.11 5.21
CA PRO A 150 15.88 -26.54 5.09
C PRO A 150 14.60 -26.92 5.84
N ALA A 151 14.18 -28.19 5.75
CA ALA A 151 13.07 -28.67 6.56
C ALA A 151 13.36 -28.45 8.06
N ALA A 152 12.42 -27.79 8.74
CA ALA A 152 12.56 -27.55 10.18
C ALA A 152 12.50 -28.88 10.96
N PRO A 153 13.28 -29.02 12.04
CA PRO A 153 13.20 -30.20 12.89
C PRO A 153 11.84 -30.28 13.60
N GLN A 154 11.50 -31.47 14.10
CA GLN A 154 10.29 -31.67 14.88
C GLN A 154 10.24 -30.73 16.09
N ASP A 155 9.04 -30.26 16.43
CA ASP A 155 8.75 -29.31 17.53
C ASP A 155 9.40 -27.93 17.41
N TYR A 156 9.97 -27.61 16.25
CA TYR A 156 10.55 -26.30 15.98
C TYR A 156 9.46 -25.27 15.69
N TYR A 157 9.55 -24.10 16.33
CA TYR A 157 8.46 -23.12 16.35
C TYR A 157 8.36 -22.35 15.03
N GLY A 158 9.50 -21.94 14.47
CA GLY A 158 9.53 -21.19 13.22
C GLY A 158 10.74 -20.26 13.07
N ILE A 159 10.76 -19.55 11.95
CA ILE A 159 11.81 -18.59 11.63
C ILE A 159 11.25 -17.18 11.37
N GLU A 160 12.06 -16.16 11.63
CA GLU A 160 11.73 -14.76 11.42
C GLU A 160 12.96 -14.03 10.86
N TYR A 161 13.05 -13.94 9.53
CA TYR A 161 14.11 -13.23 8.80
C TYR A 161 15.58 -13.61 9.15
N PRO A 162 15.93 -14.86 9.54
CA PRO A 162 17.34 -15.18 9.76
C PRO A 162 18.12 -15.18 8.43
N TYR A 163 19.43 -14.94 8.52
CA TYR A 163 20.35 -15.11 7.41
C TYR A 163 21.70 -15.63 7.90
N GLY A 164 22.42 -16.37 7.06
CA GLY A 164 23.74 -16.86 7.39
C GLY A 164 24.75 -15.73 7.48
N VAL A 165 25.14 -15.32 8.70
CA VAL A 165 26.02 -14.16 8.88
C VAL A 165 27.40 -14.34 8.22
N LEU A 166 27.97 -15.55 8.24
CA LEU A 166 29.29 -15.82 7.63
C LEU A 166 29.20 -15.80 6.10
N THR A 167 28.12 -16.38 5.55
CA THR A 167 27.90 -16.45 4.11
C THR A 167 27.62 -15.08 3.50
N ASN A 168 26.83 -14.25 4.18
CA ASN A 168 26.31 -13.01 3.60
C ASN A 168 27.05 -11.74 4.04
N MET A 169 27.77 -11.77 5.17
CA MET A 169 28.60 -10.66 5.65
C MET A 169 30.07 -11.09 5.69
N PRO A 170 30.79 -11.10 4.55
CA PRO A 170 32.15 -11.66 4.46
C PRO A 170 33.18 -11.01 5.40
N LEU A 171 32.96 -9.78 5.87
CA LEU A 171 33.76 -9.17 6.96
C LEU A 171 33.82 -10.09 8.20
N THR A 172 32.74 -10.79 8.50
CA THR A 172 32.68 -11.71 9.64
C THR A 172 33.53 -12.97 9.44
N MET A 173 33.84 -13.37 8.21
CA MET A 173 34.79 -14.46 7.96
C MET A 173 36.21 -14.06 8.37
N LEU A 174 36.55 -12.77 8.33
CA LEU A 174 37.84 -12.30 8.82
C LEU A 174 37.98 -12.49 10.33
N ALA A 175 36.89 -12.76 11.06
CA ALA A 175 36.96 -13.08 12.48
C ALA A 175 37.92 -14.24 12.75
N PHE A 176 37.99 -15.26 11.89
CA PHE A 176 38.95 -16.36 12.05
C PHE A 176 40.42 -15.93 11.98
N LEU A 177 40.70 -14.76 11.41
CA LEU A 177 42.03 -14.16 11.31
C LEU A 177 42.34 -13.17 12.44
N TRP A 178 41.44 -12.99 13.42
CA TRP A 178 41.69 -12.08 14.55
C TRP A 178 43.02 -12.34 15.28
N PRO A 179 43.52 -13.60 15.43
CA PRO A 179 44.84 -13.85 16.03
C PRO A 179 46.01 -13.33 15.18
N LEU A 180 45.82 -13.06 13.89
CA LEU A 180 46.83 -12.39 13.07
C LEU A 180 46.90 -10.88 13.37
N GLY A 181 45.77 -10.27 13.78
CA GLY A 181 45.66 -8.85 14.17
C GLY A 181 46.53 -8.44 15.35
N ILE A 182 46.98 -9.42 16.13
CA ILE A 182 47.85 -9.26 17.29
C ILE A 182 49.33 -9.58 16.99
N LEU A 183 49.64 -10.17 15.84
CA LEU A 183 51.02 -10.46 15.44
C LEU A 183 51.77 -9.17 15.12
N ARG A 184 53.09 -9.14 15.40
CA ARG A 184 53.99 -8.00 15.14
C ARG A 184 53.61 -6.68 15.82
N ARG A 185 52.73 -6.70 16.83
CA ARG A 185 52.46 -5.55 17.71
C ARG A 185 53.41 -5.53 18.91
N GLY A 186 53.67 -4.34 19.43
CA GLY A 186 54.33 -4.15 20.73
C GLY A 186 53.62 -4.91 21.85
N SER A 187 54.36 -5.30 22.89
CA SER A 187 53.91 -6.23 23.93
C SER A 187 52.60 -5.80 24.62
N GLU A 188 52.41 -4.50 24.85
CA GLU A 188 51.22 -3.94 25.52
C GLU A 188 49.96 -3.98 24.62
N GLY A 189 50.08 -3.49 23.38
CA GLY A 189 48.99 -3.51 22.41
C GLY A 189 48.59 -4.92 21.98
N ARG A 190 49.55 -5.85 21.92
CA ARG A 190 49.30 -7.27 21.66
C ARG A 190 48.42 -7.89 22.73
N ARG A 191 48.76 -7.72 24.01
CA ARG A 191 48.04 -8.34 25.14
C ARG A 191 46.61 -7.84 25.27
N SER A 192 46.40 -6.53 25.21
CA SER A 192 45.07 -5.93 25.36
C SER A 192 44.10 -6.39 24.26
N LEU A 193 44.58 -6.45 23.01
CA LEU A 193 43.81 -6.97 21.89
C LEU A 193 43.61 -8.50 21.95
N SER A 194 44.57 -9.26 22.49
CA SER A 194 44.39 -10.70 22.74
C SER A 194 43.29 -10.96 23.76
N VAL A 195 43.26 -10.21 24.88
CA VAL A 195 42.19 -10.32 25.88
C VAL A 195 40.85 -9.96 25.25
N LEU A 196 40.76 -8.85 24.52
CA LEU A 196 39.54 -8.47 23.82
C LEU A 196 39.07 -9.55 22.84
N GLY A 197 39.97 -10.08 22.01
CA GLY A 197 39.65 -11.14 21.05
C GLY A 197 39.15 -12.42 21.73
N ILE A 198 39.77 -12.84 22.84
CA ILE A 198 39.33 -13.99 23.63
C ILE A 198 37.94 -13.74 24.21
N VAL A 199 37.71 -12.58 24.84
CA VAL A 199 36.41 -12.22 25.45
C VAL A 199 35.30 -12.20 24.41
N LEU A 200 35.55 -11.57 23.26
CA LEU A 200 34.59 -11.53 22.15
C LEU A 200 34.33 -12.94 21.59
N THR A 201 35.36 -13.78 21.47
CA THR A 201 35.23 -15.17 21.00
C THR A 201 34.41 -16.00 21.97
N THR A 202 34.71 -15.94 23.27
CA THR A 202 33.95 -16.65 24.30
C THR A 202 32.50 -16.19 24.34
N PHE A 203 32.25 -14.88 24.29
CA PHE A 203 30.91 -14.33 24.27
C PHE A 203 30.14 -14.79 23.02
N PHE A 204 30.76 -14.72 21.84
CA PHE A 204 30.18 -15.20 20.58
C PHE A 204 29.82 -16.68 20.63
N ILE A 205 30.74 -17.55 21.08
CA ILE A 205 30.51 -18.99 21.18
C ILE A 205 29.39 -19.29 22.18
N ALA A 206 29.40 -18.66 23.35
CA ALA A 206 28.40 -18.91 24.38
C ALA A 206 26.99 -18.50 23.93
N MET A 207 26.84 -17.28 23.40
CA MET A 207 25.55 -16.78 22.91
C MET A 207 25.10 -17.52 21.65
N GLY A 208 26.01 -17.76 20.71
CA GLY A 208 25.73 -18.51 19.48
C GLY A 208 25.27 -19.93 19.77
N ALA A 209 25.97 -20.66 20.66
CA ALA A 209 25.58 -22.01 21.06
C ALA A 209 24.22 -22.03 21.77
N PHE A 210 23.99 -21.09 22.69
CA PHE A 210 22.72 -20.98 23.40
C PHE A 210 21.55 -20.74 22.43
N LEU A 211 21.67 -19.76 21.53
CA LEU A 211 20.64 -19.43 20.55
C LEU A 211 20.50 -20.51 19.47
N CYS A 212 21.56 -21.25 19.15
CA CYS A 212 21.44 -22.42 18.30
C CYS A 212 20.60 -23.52 18.93
N GLY A 213 20.62 -23.66 20.26
CA GLY A 213 19.77 -24.60 20.98
C GLY A 213 18.32 -24.15 21.16
N PHE A 214 17.93 -22.95 20.72
CA PHE A 214 16.61 -22.36 20.96
C PHE A 214 15.57 -22.74 19.87
N VAL A 215 14.30 -22.84 20.24
CA VAL A 215 13.19 -23.33 19.40
C VAL A 215 12.79 -22.41 18.23
N THR A 216 13.29 -21.16 18.21
CA THR A 216 12.94 -20.16 17.19
C THR A 216 14.18 -19.46 16.62
N GLY A 217 14.15 -19.22 15.31
CA GLY A 217 15.27 -18.65 14.55
C GLY A 217 14.93 -17.25 14.08
N ALA A 218 15.47 -16.19 14.69
CA ALA A 218 15.03 -14.83 14.37
C ALA A 218 16.18 -13.83 14.20
N GLN A 219 16.05 -12.90 13.26
CA GLN A 219 17.01 -11.81 13.05
C GLN A 219 17.24 -11.00 14.32
N ARG A 220 16.19 -10.78 15.13
CA ARG A 220 16.32 -10.09 16.41
C ARG A 220 17.28 -10.81 17.36
N TYR A 221 17.36 -12.14 17.36
CA TYR A 221 18.32 -12.89 18.18
C TYR A 221 19.73 -12.84 17.61
N MET A 222 19.89 -12.67 16.30
CA MET A 222 21.22 -12.49 15.69
C MET A 222 21.94 -11.26 16.24
N SER A 223 21.21 -10.22 16.66
CA SER A 223 21.79 -9.04 17.29
C SER A 223 22.50 -9.34 18.63
N ASP A 224 22.27 -10.51 19.22
CA ASP A 224 22.91 -10.91 20.48
C ASP A 224 24.35 -11.39 20.27
N PHE A 225 24.69 -11.97 19.11
CA PHE A 225 26.03 -12.53 18.84
C PHE A 225 26.75 -11.90 17.65
N THR A 226 26.02 -11.41 16.63
CA THR A 226 26.59 -10.83 15.40
C THR A 226 27.53 -9.65 15.68
N PRO A 227 27.20 -8.71 16.59
CA PRO A 227 28.12 -7.61 16.89
C PRO A 227 29.50 -8.06 17.38
N SER A 228 29.56 -9.10 18.22
CA SER A 228 30.83 -9.64 18.70
C SER A 228 31.64 -10.27 17.56
N LEU A 229 30.96 -10.96 16.65
CA LEU A 229 31.57 -11.53 15.44
C LEU A 229 32.07 -10.45 14.48
N VAL A 230 31.32 -9.36 14.27
CA VAL A 230 31.75 -8.22 13.45
C VAL A 230 32.99 -7.55 14.04
N LEU A 231 33.04 -7.34 15.37
CA LEU A 231 34.23 -6.79 16.04
C LEU A 231 35.46 -7.70 15.89
N LEU A 232 35.28 -9.02 15.99
CA LEU A 232 36.35 -9.98 15.68
C LEU A 232 36.78 -9.88 14.21
N GLY A 233 35.81 -9.71 13.29
CA GLY A 233 36.06 -9.43 11.88
C GLY A 233 36.93 -8.19 11.66
N CYS A 234 36.65 -7.10 12.38
CA CYS A 234 37.48 -5.89 12.37
C CYS A 234 38.91 -6.15 12.90
N LEU A 235 39.06 -6.95 13.96
CA LEU A 235 40.40 -7.33 14.46
C LEU A 235 41.17 -8.18 13.44
N GLY A 236 40.48 -9.09 12.76
CA GLY A 236 41.04 -9.91 11.69
C GLY A 236 41.38 -9.10 10.44
N LEU A 237 40.57 -8.10 10.10
CA LEU A 237 40.85 -7.13 9.04
C LEU A 237 42.17 -6.39 9.27
N LEU A 238 42.41 -5.89 10.49
CA LEU A 238 43.68 -5.27 10.87
C LEU A 238 44.87 -6.24 10.79
N GLY A 239 44.63 -7.52 11.06
CA GLY A 239 45.63 -8.59 10.91
C GLY A 239 45.95 -8.92 9.46
N ALA A 240 44.91 -9.03 8.64
CA ALA A 240 45.02 -9.28 7.22
C ALA A 240 45.76 -8.14 6.53
N GLU A 241 45.41 -6.87 6.81
CA GLU A 241 46.11 -5.70 6.28
C GLU A 241 47.60 -5.73 6.62
N ARG A 242 47.95 -6.02 7.88
CA ARG A 242 49.34 -6.16 8.31
C ARG A 242 50.09 -7.31 7.64
N ALA A 243 49.41 -8.44 7.43
CA ALA A 243 49.99 -9.58 6.73
C ALA A 243 50.35 -9.26 5.27
N LEU A 244 49.72 -8.24 4.67
CA LEU A 244 50.02 -7.76 3.32
C LEU A 244 51.20 -6.77 3.27
N GLU A 245 51.66 -6.21 4.40
CA GLU A 245 52.78 -5.24 4.43
C GLU A 245 54.07 -5.73 3.77
N PRO A 246 54.50 -7.00 3.93
CA PRO A 246 55.73 -7.50 3.31
C PRO A 246 55.62 -7.77 1.81
N LEU A 247 54.42 -7.73 1.24
CA LEU A 247 54.20 -8.06 -0.17
C LEU A 247 54.61 -6.90 -1.10
N PRO A 248 54.91 -7.18 -2.37
CA PRO A 248 55.10 -6.16 -3.39
C PRO A 248 53.93 -5.16 -3.45
N PRO A 249 54.17 -3.86 -3.75
CA PRO A 249 53.14 -2.82 -3.67
C PRO A 249 51.84 -3.12 -4.42
N TRP A 250 51.91 -3.79 -5.58
CA TRP A 250 50.74 -4.13 -6.37
C TRP A 250 49.88 -5.23 -5.73
N LEU A 251 50.49 -6.28 -5.16
CA LEU A 251 49.79 -7.34 -4.42
C LEU A 251 49.15 -6.79 -3.14
N ARG A 252 49.87 -5.92 -2.43
CA ARG A 252 49.33 -5.22 -1.26
C ARG A 252 48.12 -4.37 -1.65
N ARG A 253 48.20 -3.61 -2.74
CA ARG A 253 47.07 -2.79 -3.23
C ARG A 253 45.85 -3.66 -3.58
N ILE A 254 46.04 -4.78 -4.26
CA ILE A 254 44.96 -5.73 -4.56
C ILE A 254 44.35 -6.24 -3.26
N GLY A 255 45.17 -6.74 -2.33
CA GLY A 255 44.70 -7.28 -1.05
C GLY A 255 43.93 -6.25 -0.22
N CYS A 256 44.45 -5.03 -0.06
CA CYS A 256 43.75 -3.95 0.66
C CYS A 256 42.44 -3.55 -0.04
N THR A 257 42.42 -3.50 -1.38
CA THR A 257 41.20 -3.21 -2.15
C THR A 257 40.15 -4.30 -1.94
N SER A 258 40.55 -5.58 -1.98
CA SER A 258 39.66 -6.71 -1.69
C SER A 258 39.09 -6.64 -0.28
N LEU A 259 39.92 -6.38 0.73
CA LEU A 259 39.48 -6.22 2.12
C LEU A 259 38.49 -5.05 2.28
N GLY A 260 38.74 -3.93 1.59
CA GLY A 260 37.82 -2.80 1.52
C GLY A 260 36.48 -3.17 0.88
N PHE A 261 36.51 -3.92 -0.22
CA PHE A 261 35.31 -4.41 -0.88
C PHE A 261 34.48 -5.34 0.00
N LEU A 262 35.10 -6.33 0.68
CA LEU A 262 34.39 -7.24 1.60
C LEU A 262 33.71 -6.47 2.75
N SER A 263 34.37 -5.43 3.25
CA SER A 263 33.82 -4.56 4.30
C SER A 263 32.63 -3.74 3.78
N ALA A 264 32.78 -3.08 2.63
CA ALA A 264 31.72 -2.31 1.98
C ALA A 264 30.50 -3.19 1.63
N PHE A 265 30.73 -4.39 1.11
CA PHE A 265 29.68 -5.36 0.81
C PHE A 265 28.94 -5.82 2.06
N SER A 266 29.65 -6.08 3.17
CA SER A 266 29.02 -6.47 4.43
C SER A 266 28.16 -5.35 5.01
N ILE A 267 28.59 -4.09 4.89
CA ILE A 267 27.80 -2.91 5.27
C ILE A 267 26.55 -2.82 4.39
N PHE A 268 26.72 -2.90 3.06
CA PHE A 268 25.63 -2.89 2.11
C PHE A 268 24.59 -3.96 2.44
N PHE A 269 25.02 -5.22 2.66
CA PHE A 269 24.13 -6.32 3.03
C PHE A 269 23.37 -6.04 4.34
N GLY A 270 24.06 -5.55 5.37
CA GLY A 270 23.43 -5.18 6.65
C GLY A 270 22.39 -4.06 6.53
N VAL A 271 22.62 -3.09 5.66
CA VAL A 271 21.66 -2.00 5.38
C VAL A 271 20.46 -2.55 4.59
N MET A 272 20.68 -3.35 3.55
CA MET A 272 19.60 -3.93 2.75
C MET A 272 18.69 -4.86 3.57
N THR A 273 19.27 -5.73 4.40
CA THR A 273 18.49 -6.58 5.32
C THR A 273 17.70 -5.77 6.35
N SER A 274 18.21 -4.62 6.79
CA SER A 274 17.45 -3.71 7.67
C SER A 274 16.27 -3.06 6.94
N PHE A 275 16.39 -2.73 5.65
CA PHE A 275 15.27 -2.23 4.85
C PHE A 275 14.21 -3.30 4.58
N GLN A 276 14.62 -4.57 4.45
CA GLN A 276 13.72 -5.71 4.21
C GLN A 276 12.95 -6.14 5.47
N LEU A 277 13.49 -5.92 6.67
CA LEU A 277 12.94 -6.41 7.94
C LEU A 277 11.49 -5.95 8.15
N HIS A 278 10.54 -6.90 8.06
CA HIS A 278 9.09 -6.71 8.24
C HIS A 278 8.47 -5.61 7.37
N GLY A 279 9.17 -5.12 6.34
CA GLY A 279 8.75 -3.95 5.57
C GLY A 279 8.60 -2.67 6.42
N LEU A 280 9.18 -2.61 7.62
CA LEU A 280 8.96 -1.51 8.58
C LEU A 280 9.32 -0.13 8.00
N PHE A 281 10.33 -0.06 7.14
CA PHE A 281 10.71 1.21 6.50
C PHE A 281 9.62 1.69 5.53
N ARG A 282 9.02 0.79 4.74
CA ARG A 282 7.92 1.10 3.82
C ARG A 282 6.67 1.55 4.60
N ILE A 283 6.37 0.89 5.72
CA ILE A 283 5.19 1.19 6.55
C ILE A 283 5.35 2.52 7.30
N ASN A 284 6.48 2.71 7.99
CA ASN A 284 6.69 3.87 8.85
C ASN A 284 7.11 5.15 8.09
N SER A 285 7.58 5.02 6.85
CA SER A 285 8.08 6.16 6.07
C SER A 285 7.88 5.94 4.56
N PRO A 286 6.63 5.84 4.07
CA PRO A 286 6.33 5.41 2.70
C PRO A 286 6.92 6.33 1.61
N GLU A 287 6.89 7.65 1.79
CA GLU A 287 7.44 8.61 0.82
C GLU A 287 8.97 8.52 0.70
N VAL A 288 9.65 8.37 1.84
CA VAL A 288 11.10 8.21 1.90
C VAL A 288 11.49 6.86 1.29
N TYR A 289 10.77 5.80 1.64
CA TYR A 289 10.94 4.48 1.04
C TYR A 289 10.79 4.56 -0.48
N ALA A 290 9.74 5.20 -0.99
CA ALA A 290 9.50 5.33 -2.42
C ALA A 290 10.62 6.08 -3.14
N SER A 291 11.14 7.14 -2.53
CA SER A 291 12.27 7.90 -3.06
C SER A 291 13.54 7.05 -3.15
N VAL A 292 13.86 6.32 -2.07
CA VAL A 292 15.04 5.44 -2.00
C VAL A 292 14.90 4.27 -2.96
N ALA A 293 13.76 3.58 -2.96
CA ALA A 293 13.47 2.46 -3.85
C ALA A 293 13.56 2.89 -5.32
N ARG A 294 13.00 4.04 -5.70
CA ARG A 294 13.09 4.59 -7.05
C ARG A 294 14.54 4.87 -7.45
N ALA A 295 15.33 5.47 -6.56
CA ALA A 295 16.75 5.75 -6.81
C ALA A 295 17.56 4.48 -7.06
N PHE A 296 17.38 3.45 -6.22
CA PHE A 296 18.06 2.16 -6.36
C PHE A 296 17.57 1.32 -7.54
N ASN A 297 16.30 1.46 -7.93
CA ASN A 297 15.72 0.76 -9.07
C ASN A 297 15.99 1.46 -10.41
N MET A 298 16.45 2.72 -10.42
CA MET A 298 16.72 3.46 -11.66
C MET A 298 17.79 2.82 -12.55
N PRO A 299 18.96 2.38 -12.04
CA PRO A 299 19.94 1.67 -12.86
C PRO A 299 19.38 0.36 -13.45
N VAL A 300 18.58 -0.37 -12.67
CA VAL A 300 17.93 -1.61 -13.09
C VAL A 300 16.95 -1.32 -14.23
N PHE A 301 16.10 -0.31 -14.07
CA PHE A 301 15.15 0.12 -15.10
C PHE A 301 15.84 0.52 -16.41
N LEU A 302 16.93 1.29 -16.33
CA LEU A 302 17.69 1.70 -17.51
C LEU A 302 18.30 0.50 -18.24
N TRP A 303 18.83 -0.47 -17.49
CA TRP A 303 19.37 -1.71 -18.05
C TRP A 303 18.28 -2.60 -18.67
N GLU A 304 17.14 -2.77 -17.99
CA GLU A 304 15.98 -3.51 -18.48
C GLU A 304 15.44 -2.87 -19.77
N LYS A 305 15.34 -1.53 -19.82
CA LYS A 305 14.95 -0.79 -21.02
C LYS A 305 15.97 -0.98 -22.17
N ALA A 306 17.26 -0.89 -21.89
CA ALA A 306 18.32 -1.03 -22.90
C ALA A 306 18.41 -2.46 -23.47
N THR A 307 18.06 -3.47 -22.67
CA THR A 307 18.05 -4.88 -23.08
C THR A 307 16.72 -5.34 -23.67
N GLY A 308 15.72 -4.46 -23.74
CA GLY A 308 14.38 -4.79 -24.24
C GLY A 308 13.61 -5.76 -23.33
N PHE A 309 13.90 -5.74 -22.03
CA PHE A 309 13.21 -6.58 -21.05
C PHE A 309 11.71 -6.29 -21.03
N LYS A 310 10.90 -7.34 -21.12
CA LYS A 310 9.43 -7.24 -21.14
C LYS A 310 8.84 -7.70 -19.82
N TYR A 311 8.16 -6.79 -19.13
CA TYR A 311 7.17 -7.13 -18.10
C TYR A 311 5.85 -7.51 -18.74
N GLY A 312 4.95 -8.10 -17.95
CA GLY A 312 3.60 -8.34 -18.39
C GLY A 312 3.12 -9.77 -18.18
N PRO A 313 1.90 -10.05 -18.66
CA PRO A 313 1.23 -11.33 -18.50
C PRO A 313 2.06 -12.50 -18.99
N LEU A 314 1.84 -13.66 -18.39
CA LEU A 314 2.37 -14.91 -18.88
C LEU A 314 1.33 -15.57 -19.80
N GLU A 315 1.76 -15.96 -20.99
CA GLU A 315 1.02 -16.85 -21.87
C GLU A 315 1.67 -18.23 -21.81
N ILE A 316 0.97 -19.17 -21.20
CA ILE A 316 1.42 -20.54 -20.94
C ILE A 316 0.63 -21.47 -21.85
N THR A 317 1.35 -22.23 -22.67
CA THR A 317 0.78 -23.31 -23.48
C THR A 317 1.11 -24.62 -22.81
N LEU A 318 0.10 -25.40 -22.43
CA LEU A 318 0.31 -26.65 -21.71
C LEU A 318 -0.72 -27.72 -22.08
N LYS A 319 -0.41 -28.97 -21.73
CA LYS A 319 -1.32 -30.11 -21.79
C LYS A 319 -1.50 -30.66 -20.37
N PHE A 320 -2.75 -30.87 -19.96
CA PHE A 320 -3.08 -31.39 -18.65
C PHE A 320 -2.81 -32.90 -18.55
N PRO A 321 -2.45 -33.40 -17.35
CA PRO A 321 -2.26 -34.83 -17.08
C PRO A 321 -3.58 -35.53 -16.73
N HIS A 322 -3.68 -36.82 -17.07
CA HIS A 322 -4.77 -37.71 -16.64
C HIS A 322 -4.47 -38.35 -15.27
N GLY A 323 -5.51 -38.87 -14.61
CA GLY A 323 -5.40 -39.66 -13.38
C GLY A 323 -5.01 -38.83 -12.15
N ARG A 324 -5.37 -37.54 -12.14
CA ARG A 324 -5.02 -36.59 -11.07
C ARG A 324 -6.19 -36.13 -10.21
N THR A 325 -7.36 -36.75 -10.37
CA THR A 325 -8.56 -36.50 -9.55
C THR A 325 -8.24 -36.30 -8.06
N GLY A 326 -8.68 -35.17 -7.50
CA GLY A 326 -8.47 -34.78 -6.10
C GLY A 326 -7.09 -34.22 -5.77
N LYS A 327 -6.17 -34.11 -6.74
CA LYS A 327 -4.84 -33.52 -6.55
C LYS A 327 -4.85 -32.02 -6.81
N ILE A 328 -3.85 -31.35 -6.23
CA ILE A 328 -3.55 -29.93 -6.44
C ILE A 328 -2.13 -29.86 -6.99
N GLU A 329 -1.93 -29.07 -8.04
CA GLU A 329 -0.62 -28.90 -8.67
C GLU A 329 -0.31 -27.42 -8.97
N PRO A 330 0.95 -26.95 -8.83
CA PRO A 330 1.29 -25.55 -9.01
C PRO A 330 1.41 -25.20 -10.50
N LEU A 331 0.88 -24.07 -10.93
CA LEU A 331 1.01 -23.56 -12.31
C LEU A 331 2.03 -22.41 -12.39
N VAL A 332 1.85 -21.37 -11.56
CA VAL A 332 2.77 -20.23 -11.50
C VAL A 332 3.00 -19.87 -10.04
N SER A 333 4.24 -19.62 -9.66
CA SER A 333 4.59 -19.11 -8.32
C SER A 333 5.55 -17.93 -8.45
N THR A 334 5.37 -16.91 -7.62
CA THR A 334 6.22 -15.70 -7.60
C THR A 334 6.57 -15.33 -6.16
N GLY A 335 7.70 -14.64 -5.94
CA GLY A 335 8.11 -14.20 -4.61
C GLY A 335 8.97 -15.22 -3.85
N TRP A 336 9.09 -15.05 -2.52
CA TRP A 336 10.07 -15.76 -1.69
C TRP A 336 9.46 -16.26 -0.37
N GLU A 337 9.55 -17.56 -0.11
CA GLU A 337 9.09 -18.20 1.13
C GLU A 337 7.65 -17.83 1.51
N PHE A 338 7.42 -17.12 2.62
CA PHE A 338 6.08 -16.71 3.05
C PHE A 338 5.61 -15.39 2.40
N TYR A 339 6.44 -14.76 1.57
CA TYR A 339 6.11 -13.63 0.71
C TYR A 339 6.00 -14.08 -0.75
N SER A 340 5.08 -15.02 -1.01
CA SER A 340 4.86 -15.55 -2.36
C SER A 340 3.38 -15.66 -2.73
N ASP A 341 3.15 -15.57 -4.04
CA ASP A 341 1.84 -15.74 -4.67
C ASP A 341 1.83 -17.02 -5.51
N HIS A 342 0.73 -17.76 -5.48
CA HIS A 342 0.62 -19.07 -6.12
C HIS A 342 -0.65 -19.21 -6.93
N LEU A 343 -0.53 -19.39 -8.24
CA LEU A 343 -1.58 -19.92 -9.11
C LEU A 343 -1.40 -21.44 -9.22
N PHE A 344 -2.47 -22.19 -8.98
CA PHE A 344 -2.48 -23.65 -8.98
C PHE A 344 -3.76 -24.20 -9.63
N VAL A 345 -3.76 -25.49 -9.92
CA VAL A 345 -4.91 -26.23 -10.47
C VAL A 345 -5.36 -27.29 -9.47
N ILE A 346 -6.67 -27.45 -9.33
CA ILE A 346 -7.33 -28.53 -8.59
C ILE A 346 -8.04 -29.41 -9.61
N TYR A 347 -7.74 -30.70 -9.64
CA TYR A 347 -8.38 -31.66 -10.53
C TYR A 347 -9.63 -32.22 -9.86
N LEU A 348 -10.79 -31.98 -10.47
CA LEU A 348 -12.06 -32.53 -9.98
C LEU A 348 -12.32 -33.92 -10.57
N ASP A 349 -11.95 -34.10 -11.82
CA ASP A 349 -11.90 -35.37 -12.56
C ASP A 349 -10.94 -35.22 -13.77
N ASP A 350 -10.97 -36.17 -14.71
CA ASP A 350 -10.06 -36.21 -15.88
C ASP A 350 -10.51 -35.30 -17.06
N HIS A 351 -11.51 -34.45 -16.87
CA HIS A 351 -11.94 -33.44 -17.85
C HIS A 351 -12.36 -32.12 -17.20
N THR A 352 -12.34 -32.03 -15.88
CA THR A 352 -12.83 -30.87 -15.13
C THR A 352 -11.81 -30.42 -14.10
N VAL A 353 -11.47 -29.13 -14.11
CA VAL A 353 -10.54 -28.51 -13.17
C VAL A 353 -11.11 -27.25 -12.53
N ARG A 354 -10.52 -26.82 -11.40
CA ARG A 354 -10.61 -25.44 -10.91
C ARG A 354 -9.23 -24.83 -10.89
N LEU A 355 -9.14 -23.54 -11.17
CA LEU A 355 -7.94 -22.76 -10.92
C LEU A 355 -8.06 -22.08 -9.56
N GLY A 356 -6.97 -22.08 -8.81
CA GLY A 356 -6.87 -21.41 -7.53
C GLY A 356 -5.71 -20.43 -7.51
N PHE A 357 -5.89 -19.29 -6.85
CA PHE A 357 -4.84 -18.34 -6.57
C PHE A 357 -4.76 -18.09 -5.07
N ASP A 358 -3.57 -18.16 -4.49
CA ASP A 358 -3.34 -17.86 -3.08
C ASP A 358 -2.28 -16.77 -2.92
N HIS A 359 -2.66 -15.72 -2.19
CA HIS A 359 -1.73 -14.72 -1.65
C HIS A 359 -1.44 -15.15 -0.21
N ILE A 360 -0.25 -15.73 0.04
CA ILE A 360 0.04 -16.40 1.31
C ILE A 360 -0.33 -15.52 2.51
N SER A 361 -1.04 -16.12 3.47
CA SER A 361 -1.58 -15.50 4.70
C SER A 361 -2.77 -14.55 4.53
N HIS A 362 -3.32 -14.41 3.33
CA HIS A 362 -4.43 -13.47 3.04
C HIS A 362 -5.64 -14.10 2.33
N GLY A 363 -5.59 -15.43 2.13
CA GLY A 363 -6.71 -16.22 1.62
C GLY A 363 -6.61 -16.54 0.13
N THR A 364 -7.48 -17.47 -0.27
CA THR A 364 -7.43 -18.12 -1.58
C THR A 364 -8.66 -17.76 -2.42
N LYS A 365 -8.44 -17.52 -3.72
CA LYS A 365 -9.48 -17.34 -4.74
C LYS A 365 -9.57 -18.60 -5.58
N ILE A 366 -10.77 -19.13 -5.80
CA ILE A 366 -10.99 -20.35 -6.58
C ILE A 366 -12.00 -20.06 -7.70
N SER A 367 -11.72 -20.53 -8.93
CA SER A 367 -12.61 -20.39 -10.08
C SER A 367 -13.84 -21.30 -9.98
N ALA A 368 -14.84 -21.03 -10.81
CA ALA A 368 -15.83 -22.05 -11.17
C ALA A 368 -15.15 -23.27 -11.84
N PRO A 369 -15.79 -24.45 -11.84
CA PRO A 369 -15.32 -25.59 -12.62
C PRO A 369 -15.16 -25.25 -14.11
N LEU A 370 -14.06 -25.71 -14.70
CA LEU A 370 -13.71 -25.53 -16.10
C LEU A 370 -13.63 -26.92 -16.74
N GLU A 371 -14.48 -27.18 -17.72
CA GLU A 371 -14.40 -28.37 -18.57
C GLU A 371 -13.32 -28.17 -19.63
N LEU A 372 -12.34 -29.06 -19.67
CA LEU A 372 -11.16 -29.03 -20.54
C LEU A 372 -10.90 -30.45 -21.09
N ASP A 373 -10.57 -30.54 -22.38
CA ASP A 373 -10.12 -31.79 -22.99
C ASP A 373 -8.62 -32.00 -22.74
N PHE A 374 -8.29 -32.82 -21.75
CA PHE A 374 -6.91 -33.06 -21.31
C PHE A 374 -6.03 -33.70 -22.40
N ASP A 375 -6.60 -34.23 -23.48
CA ASP A 375 -5.82 -34.74 -24.63
C ASP A 375 -5.34 -33.64 -25.58
N THR A 376 -5.89 -32.44 -25.45
CA THR A 376 -5.55 -31.28 -26.27
C THR A 376 -4.57 -30.33 -25.58
N VAL A 377 -4.13 -29.33 -26.34
CA VAL A 377 -3.25 -28.26 -25.85
C VAL A 377 -4.10 -27.05 -25.49
N HIS A 378 -3.91 -26.54 -24.28
CA HIS A 378 -4.61 -25.37 -23.77
C HIS A 378 -3.68 -24.16 -23.66
N LYS A 379 -4.26 -22.97 -23.83
CA LYS A 379 -3.60 -21.69 -23.61
C LYS A 379 -4.14 -21.03 -22.35
N ILE A 380 -3.26 -20.86 -21.36
CA ILE A 380 -3.56 -20.13 -20.13
C ILE A 380 -2.83 -18.80 -20.16
N ARG A 381 -3.57 -17.70 -20.02
CA ARG A 381 -3.00 -16.37 -19.85
C ARG A 381 -3.19 -15.91 -18.41
N VAL A 382 -2.10 -15.51 -17.76
CA VAL A 382 -2.05 -15.10 -16.36
C VAL A 382 -1.56 -13.65 -16.29
N GLU A 383 -2.43 -12.78 -15.82
CA GLU A 383 -2.11 -11.40 -15.46
C GLU A 383 -2.23 -11.26 -13.94
N MET A 384 -1.14 -10.85 -13.29
CA MET A 384 -1.09 -10.64 -11.85
C MET A 384 0.01 -9.65 -11.49
N GLY A 385 -0.17 -8.90 -10.40
CA GLY A 385 0.71 -7.79 -10.01
C GLY A 385 2.16 -8.21 -9.80
N SER A 386 2.39 -9.42 -9.28
CA SER A 386 3.72 -10.00 -9.07
C SER A 386 4.48 -10.36 -10.36
N LEU A 387 3.88 -10.16 -11.55
CA LEU A 387 4.57 -10.26 -12.84
C LEU A 387 5.16 -8.92 -13.32
N TYR A 388 4.92 -7.85 -12.57
CA TYR A 388 5.42 -6.50 -12.80
C TYR A 388 6.43 -6.11 -11.69
N PRO A 389 7.29 -5.09 -11.91
CA PRO A 389 8.21 -4.66 -10.88
C PRO A 389 7.47 -3.99 -9.71
N PRO A 390 8.09 -3.84 -8.52
CA PRO A 390 7.46 -3.21 -7.36
C PRO A 390 6.89 -1.83 -7.65
N GLY A 391 5.83 -1.42 -6.93
CA GLY A 391 5.09 -0.20 -7.24
C GLY A 391 5.90 1.11 -7.21
N GLU A 392 7.05 1.14 -6.54
CA GLU A 392 7.98 2.28 -6.50
C GLU A 392 8.96 2.31 -7.69
N HIS A 393 8.94 1.29 -8.57
CA HIS A 393 9.84 1.15 -9.70
C HIS A 393 9.61 2.24 -10.78
N PRO A 394 10.67 2.78 -11.42
CA PRO A 394 10.53 3.80 -12.47
C PRO A 394 9.73 3.38 -13.70
N TYR A 395 9.43 2.08 -13.87
CA TYR A 395 8.58 1.57 -14.95
C TYR A 395 7.22 2.27 -15.04
N TYR A 396 6.67 2.67 -13.88
CA TYR A 396 5.38 3.36 -13.80
C TYR A 396 5.48 4.88 -14.02
N SER A 397 6.67 5.41 -14.34
CA SER A 397 6.84 6.85 -14.54
C SER A 397 6.06 7.32 -15.75
N GLY A 398 5.13 8.25 -15.54
CA GLY A 398 4.24 8.76 -16.58
C GLY A 398 2.95 7.96 -16.78
N MET A 399 2.76 6.87 -16.01
CA MET A 399 1.45 6.24 -15.86
C MET A 399 0.63 7.00 -14.81
N THR A 400 -0.67 7.02 -15.04
CA THR A 400 -1.66 7.45 -14.06
C THR A 400 -1.79 6.44 -12.91
N GLU A 401 -2.42 6.85 -11.80
CA GLU A 401 -2.61 5.95 -10.66
C GLU A 401 -3.54 4.79 -11.01
N LEU A 402 -4.54 4.99 -11.88
CA LEU A 402 -5.40 3.91 -12.37
C LEU A 402 -4.63 2.93 -13.27
N GLU A 403 -3.82 3.43 -14.20
CA GLU A 403 -3.01 2.57 -15.07
C GLU A 403 -2.07 1.69 -14.22
N LYS A 404 -1.40 2.31 -13.24
CA LYS A 404 -0.53 1.61 -12.29
C LYS A 404 -1.30 0.63 -11.41
N ALA A 405 -2.46 1.01 -10.87
CA ALA A 405 -3.27 0.14 -10.03
C ALA A 405 -3.79 -1.07 -10.83
N SER A 406 -4.21 -0.87 -12.09
CA SER A 406 -4.66 -1.95 -12.97
C SER A 406 -3.58 -3.01 -13.20
N LEU A 407 -2.30 -2.59 -13.19
CA LEU A 407 -1.14 -3.48 -13.29
C LEU A 407 -0.87 -4.23 -11.98
N LEU A 408 -0.92 -3.51 -10.86
CA LEU A 408 -0.46 -4.00 -9.56
C LEU A 408 -1.53 -4.74 -8.76
N ARG A 409 -2.81 -4.63 -9.12
CA ARG A 409 -3.92 -5.15 -8.30
C ARG A 409 -4.84 -6.13 -9.02
N TRP A 410 -4.72 -6.30 -10.33
CA TRP A 410 -5.63 -7.17 -11.06
C TRP A 410 -5.08 -8.60 -11.17
N LEU A 411 -5.86 -9.59 -10.71
CA LEU A 411 -5.68 -11.01 -11.02
C LEU A 411 -6.63 -11.40 -12.16
N LYS A 412 -6.08 -11.67 -13.35
CA LYS A 412 -6.84 -12.16 -14.50
C LYS A 412 -6.23 -13.44 -15.03
N VAL A 413 -6.99 -14.52 -14.99
CA VAL A 413 -6.61 -15.82 -15.51
C VAL A 413 -7.61 -16.22 -16.58
N VAL A 414 -7.13 -16.38 -17.81
CA VAL A 414 -7.94 -16.72 -18.99
C VAL A 414 -7.47 -18.07 -19.52
N VAL A 415 -8.39 -19.01 -19.72
CA VAL A 415 -8.14 -20.33 -20.29
C VAL A 415 -8.86 -20.42 -21.63
N ASP A 416 -8.11 -20.64 -22.72
CA ASP A 416 -8.61 -20.72 -24.10
C ASP A 416 -9.53 -19.55 -24.50
N GLY A 417 -9.17 -18.35 -24.05
CA GLY A 417 -9.93 -17.13 -24.33
C GLY A 417 -11.12 -16.87 -23.40
N LYS A 418 -11.45 -17.81 -22.49
CA LYS A 418 -12.52 -17.64 -21.50
C LYS A 418 -11.95 -17.23 -20.13
N PRO A 419 -12.50 -16.19 -19.47
CA PRO A 419 -12.05 -15.81 -18.13
C PRO A 419 -12.40 -16.91 -17.13
N ALA A 420 -11.40 -17.33 -16.34
CA ALA A 420 -11.53 -18.32 -15.26
C ALA A 420 -11.49 -17.64 -13.88
N ILE A 421 -10.59 -16.68 -13.69
CA ILE A 421 -10.52 -15.83 -12.51
C ILE A 421 -10.36 -14.40 -13.00
N GLU A 422 -11.21 -13.49 -12.51
CA GLU A 422 -11.08 -12.06 -12.80
C GLU A 422 -11.51 -11.27 -11.55
N THR A 423 -10.52 -10.76 -10.81
CA THR A 423 -10.76 -10.06 -9.54
C THR A 423 -9.62 -9.11 -9.22
N THR A 424 -9.85 -8.15 -8.33
CA THR A 424 -8.79 -7.43 -7.63
C THR A 424 -8.19 -8.30 -6.52
N GLN A 425 -6.89 -8.13 -6.29
CA GLN A 425 -6.10 -8.90 -5.34
C GLN A 425 -4.82 -8.14 -4.98
N ALA A 426 -4.37 -8.28 -3.73
CA ALA A 426 -3.01 -7.86 -3.35
C ALA A 426 -2.00 -8.94 -3.76
N PHE A 427 -0.79 -8.50 -4.12
CA PHE A 427 0.32 -9.36 -4.51
C PHE A 427 1.56 -9.00 -3.71
N TYR A 428 2.44 -9.96 -3.52
CA TYR A 428 3.78 -9.67 -3.03
C TYR A 428 4.65 -9.14 -4.16
N ASP A 429 5.56 -8.23 -3.81
CA ASP A 429 6.63 -7.83 -4.72
C ASP A 429 7.41 -9.07 -5.14
N ALA A 430 7.76 -9.16 -6.41
CA ALA A 430 8.53 -10.27 -6.95
C ALA A 430 9.57 -9.76 -7.95
N SER A 431 10.62 -10.55 -8.15
CA SER A 431 11.59 -10.33 -9.22
C SER A 431 11.45 -11.40 -10.30
N PRO A 432 11.86 -11.14 -11.55
CA PRO A 432 11.79 -12.12 -12.63
C PRO A 432 12.43 -13.47 -12.29
N GLU A 433 13.48 -13.47 -11.47
CA GLU A 433 14.22 -14.66 -11.01
C GLU A 433 13.43 -15.51 -10.01
N SER A 434 12.42 -14.93 -9.35
CA SER A 434 11.54 -15.63 -8.40
C SER A 434 10.38 -16.36 -9.07
N ILE A 435 10.16 -16.14 -10.37
CA ILE A 435 9.05 -16.73 -11.11
C ILE A 435 9.35 -18.20 -11.39
N SER A 436 8.48 -19.08 -10.92
CA SER A 436 8.52 -20.52 -11.16
C SER A 436 7.28 -20.97 -11.92
N ILE A 437 7.45 -21.76 -12.99
CA ILE A 437 6.37 -22.33 -13.79
C ILE A 437 6.30 -23.82 -13.55
N GLY A 438 5.12 -24.32 -13.20
CA GLY A 438 4.86 -25.75 -13.02
C GLY A 438 5.61 -26.38 -11.85
N LYS A 439 6.17 -25.60 -10.92
CA LYS A 439 6.94 -26.11 -9.77
C LYS A 439 6.74 -25.20 -8.56
N ALA A 440 6.73 -25.81 -7.38
CA ALA A 440 6.79 -25.08 -6.12
C ALA A 440 8.09 -24.26 -6.04
N SER A 441 7.98 -23.00 -5.63
CA SER A 441 9.13 -22.11 -5.37
C SER A 441 9.42 -21.92 -3.88
N ALA A 442 8.38 -21.97 -3.04
CA ALA A 442 8.42 -21.51 -1.66
C ALA A 442 7.62 -22.41 -0.70
N THR A 443 6.38 -22.75 -1.05
CA THR A 443 5.54 -23.72 -0.31
C THR A 443 5.22 -24.94 -1.15
N HIS A 444 5.11 -26.09 -0.48
CA HIS A 444 4.69 -27.36 -1.07
C HIS A 444 3.18 -27.64 -0.86
N ALA A 445 2.43 -26.69 -0.26
CA ALA A 445 1.01 -26.84 0.00
C ALA A 445 0.17 -27.11 -1.26
N TYR A 446 0.64 -26.66 -2.42
CA TYR A 446 -0.04 -26.79 -3.71
C TYR A 446 0.54 -27.88 -4.62
N GLY A 447 1.28 -28.82 -4.03
CA GLY A 447 2.02 -29.86 -4.75
C GLY A 447 3.42 -29.41 -5.18
N GLU A 448 4.30 -30.37 -5.47
CA GLU A 448 5.70 -30.06 -5.79
C GLU A 448 5.90 -29.59 -7.23
N ARG A 449 5.18 -30.21 -8.18
CA ARG A 449 5.29 -29.96 -9.61
C ARG A 449 3.98 -30.25 -10.33
N PHE A 450 3.74 -29.50 -11.38
CA PHE A 450 2.78 -29.82 -12.43
C PHE A 450 3.24 -31.07 -13.17
N SER A 451 2.37 -32.06 -13.23
CA SER A 451 2.64 -33.36 -13.83
C SER A 451 2.23 -33.45 -15.30
N GLY A 452 1.54 -32.44 -15.82
CA GLY A 452 1.32 -32.26 -17.25
C GLY A 452 2.56 -31.74 -17.98
N THR A 453 2.37 -31.37 -19.25
CA THR A 453 3.46 -30.90 -20.11
C THR A 453 3.31 -29.41 -20.41
N VAL A 454 4.28 -28.60 -19.98
CA VAL A 454 4.37 -27.18 -20.39
C VAL A 454 5.12 -27.12 -21.73
N LEU A 455 4.44 -26.68 -22.78
CA LEU A 455 4.97 -26.61 -24.14
C LEU A 455 5.66 -25.26 -24.42
N SER A 456 5.09 -24.16 -23.94
CA SER A 456 5.72 -22.85 -24.09
C SER A 456 5.28 -21.86 -23.02
N VAL A 457 6.15 -20.90 -22.71
CA VAL A 457 5.87 -19.76 -21.83
C VAL A 457 6.39 -18.50 -22.50
N LYS A 458 5.54 -17.49 -22.67
CA LYS A 458 5.89 -16.21 -23.29
C LYS A 458 5.34 -15.05 -22.48
N ARG A 459 5.96 -13.88 -22.61
CA ARG A 459 5.38 -12.62 -22.12
C ARG A 459 4.36 -12.12 -23.15
N GLY A 460 3.12 -11.91 -22.71
CA GLY A 460 2.07 -11.31 -23.52
C GLY A 460 2.13 -9.79 -23.48
N ASP A 461 1.52 -9.14 -24.47
CA ASP A 461 1.32 -7.70 -24.44
C ASP A 461 0.21 -7.35 -23.45
N PHE A 462 0.36 -6.23 -22.73
CA PHE A 462 -0.64 -5.72 -21.82
C PHE A 462 -1.01 -4.28 -22.18
N ARG A 463 -2.26 -3.93 -21.93
CA ARG A 463 -2.77 -2.56 -22.05
C ARG A 463 -3.36 -2.17 -20.70
N PRO A 464 -2.75 -1.21 -19.97
CA PRO A 464 -3.32 -0.73 -18.73
C PRO A 464 -4.69 -0.12 -19.00
N LEU A 465 -5.55 -0.14 -17.97
CA LEU A 465 -6.76 0.67 -18.01
C LEU A 465 -6.35 2.12 -18.21
N SER A 466 -6.80 2.73 -19.30
CA SER A 466 -6.50 4.15 -19.55
C SER A 466 -7.40 5.01 -18.68
N GLU A 467 -6.85 6.04 -18.07
CA GLU A 467 -7.70 7.10 -17.53
C GLU A 467 -8.50 7.76 -18.65
N PRO A 468 -9.75 8.14 -18.37
CA PRO A 468 -10.57 8.80 -19.36
C PRO A 468 -9.93 10.11 -19.84
N ARG A 469 -9.75 10.26 -21.15
CA ARG A 469 -9.29 11.50 -21.78
C ARG A 469 -10.32 12.62 -21.59
N GLY A 470 -10.01 13.56 -20.71
CA GLY A 470 -10.80 14.78 -20.49
C GLY A 470 -10.39 15.45 -19.18
N VAL A 471 -10.27 16.78 -19.18
CA VAL A 471 -9.84 17.55 -18.00
C VAL A 471 -10.97 17.64 -16.96
N TYR A 472 -12.23 17.68 -17.40
CA TYR A 472 -13.42 17.84 -16.57
C TYR A 472 -14.62 17.04 -17.12
N GLY A 473 -15.60 16.71 -16.27
CA GLY A 473 -16.83 15.97 -16.62
C GLY A 473 -17.13 14.77 -15.70
N SER A 474 -18.34 14.21 -15.78
CA SER A 474 -18.76 13.02 -15.03
C SER A 474 -17.84 11.84 -15.27
N ILE A 475 -17.60 11.04 -14.25
CA ILE A 475 -16.87 9.77 -14.34
C ILE A 475 -17.88 8.64 -14.38
N VAL A 476 -17.75 7.75 -15.35
CA VAL A 476 -18.55 6.54 -15.46
C VAL A 476 -17.63 5.36 -15.18
N LEU A 477 -17.98 4.60 -14.14
CA LEU A 477 -17.33 3.36 -13.77
C LEU A 477 -18.19 2.20 -14.26
N GLN A 478 -17.57 1.26 -14.95
CA GLN A 478 -18.13 -0.09 -15.09
C GLN A 478 -17.49 -0.93 -14.00
N LEU A 479 -18.27 -1.47 -13.07
CA LEU A 479 -17.72 -2.16 -11.91
C LEU A 479 -18.53 -3.36 -11.43
N PHE A 480 -17.87 -4.25 -10.68
CA PHE A 480 -18.49 -5.29 -9.87
C PHE A 480 -18.27 -4.94 -8.40
N PHE A 481 -19.35 -4.96 -7.62
CA PHE A 481 -19.23 -4.78 -6.17
C PHE A 481 -18.67 -6.05 -5.51
N PRO A 482 -17.81 -5.92 -4.48
CA PRO A 482 -17.24 -7.02 -3.73
C PRO A 482 -18.27 -7.68 -2.78
N ARG A 483 -18.04 -8.97 -2.48
CA ARG A 483 -18.80 -9.74 -1.46
C ARG A 483 -18.05 -9.81 -0.13
N ASN A 484 -18.76 -10.12 0.96
CA ASN A 484 -18.22 -10.36 2.30
C ASN A 484 -17.45 -9.18 2.89
N VAL A 485 -17.87 -7.95 2.56
CA VAL A 485 -17.24 -6.71 3.04
C VAL A 485 -18.21 -5.83 3.84
N ALA A 486 -19.32 -6.41 4.30
CA ALA A 486 -20.29 -5.72 5.13
C ALA A 486 -19.61 -5.07 6.35
N GLY A 487 -19.94 -3.80 6.61
CA GLY A 487 -19.33 -2.98 7.65
C GLY A 487 -18.12 -2.15 7.19
N HIS A 488 -17.51 -2.47 6.04
CA HIS A 488 -16.40 -1.71 5.47
C HIS A 488 -16.88 -0.59 4.55
N SER A 489 -16.01 0.41 4.36
CA SER A 489 -16.23 1.52 3.42
C SER A 489 -15.05 1.59 2.47
N HIS A 490 -15.32 1.63 1.16
CA HIS A 490 -14.29 1.62 0.13
C HIS A 490 -14.32 2.91 -0.70
N PRO A 491 -13.16 3.50 -1.03
CA PRO A 491 -13.09 4.69 -1.87
C PRO A 491 -13.55 4.37 -3.30
N LEU A 492 -14.38 5.22 -3.90
CA LEU A 492 -14.75 5.15 -5.32
C LEU A 492 -13.98 6.21 -6.12
N VAL A 493 -14.04 7.46 -5.67
CA VAL A 493 -13.34 8.60 -6.28
C VAL A 493 -12.83 9.50 -5.16
N THR A 494 -11.53 9.78 -5.16
CA THR A 494 -10.91 10.76 -4.25
C THR A 494 -10.31 11.88 -5.07
N THR A 495 -10.59 13.13 -4.71
CA THR A 495 -10.03 14.32 -5.36
C THR A 495 -9.27 15.18 -4.36
N GLY A 496 -8.15 15.77 -4.77
CA GLY A 496 -7.34 16.67 -3.95
C GLY A 496 -6.23 15.96 -3.17
N VAL A 497 -5.76 16.58 -2.08
CA VAL A 497 -4.60 16.11 -1.29
C VAL A 497 -4.94 16.04 0.20
N THR A 498 -4.10 15.36 0.98
CA THR A 498 -4.24 15.28 2.45
C THR A 498 -4.47 16.66 3.06
N GLY A 499 -5.57 16.81 3.82
CA GLY A 499 -5.98 18.07 4.43
C GLY A 499 -6.89 18.97 3.60
N LYS A 500 -7.04 18.71 2.28
CA LYS A 500 -7.93 19.41 1.33
C LYS A 500 -8.39 18.44 0.23
N ALA A 501 -9.24 17.48 0.60
CA ALA A 501 -9.71 16.45 -0.32
C ALA A 501 -11.21 16.20 -0.19
N ASP A 502 -11.78 15.61 -1.23
CA ASP A 502 -13.13 15.07 -1.23
C ASP A 502 -13.08 13.58 -1.55
N VAL A 503 -13.82 12.78 -0.78
CA VAL A 503 -13.84 11.32 -0.95
C VAL A 503 -15.26 10.85 -1.15
N LEU A 504 -15.59 10.41 -2.36
CA LEU A 504 -16.77 9.59 -2.61
C LEU A 504 -16.42 8.14 -2.33
N TYR A 505 -17.15 7.50 -1.43
CA TYR A 505 -16.97 6.12 -1.01
C TYR A 505 -18.28 5.34 -1.07
N VAL A 506 -18.17 4.02 -1.02
CA VAL A 506 -19.30 3.11 -0.85
C VAL A 506 -19.14 2.35 0.46
N ARG A 507 -20.19 2.37 1.28
CA ARG A 507 -20.28 1.65 2.55
C ARG A 507 -21.19 0.45 2.38
N TYR A 508 -20.69 -0.74 2.71
CA TYR A 508 -21.45 -1.97 2.57
C TYR A 508 -22.26 -2.24 3.84
N ILE A 509 -23.58 -2.18 3.72
CA ILE A 509 -24.50 -2.51 4.83
C ILE A 509 -24.69 -4.03 4.87
N SER A 510 -24.81 -4.65 3.70
CA SER A 510 -24.79 -6.11 3.48
C SER A 510 -24.15 -6.39 2.10
N ASP A 511 -24.15 -7.65 1.66
CA ASP A 511 -23.62 -8.03 0.34
C ASP A 511 -24.44 -7.48 -0.84
N ASP A 512 -25.69 -7.09 -0.59
CA ASP A 512 -26.64 -6.65 -1.62
C ASP A 512 -27.13 -5.21 -1.40
N VAL A 513 -26.68 -4.57 -0.31
CA VAL A 513 -27.15 -3.23 0.07
C VAL A 513 -25.96 -2.37 0.48
N VAL A 514 -25.86 -1.21 -0.16
CA VAL A 514 -24.82 -0.23 0.12
C VAL A 514 -25.41 1.14 0.42
N ARG A 515 -24.59 2.01 0.98
CA ARG A 515 -24.79 3.46 0.96
C ARG A 515 -23.61 4.12 0.27
N PHE A 516 -23.89 5.09 -0.58
CA PHE A 516 -22.85 5.96 -1.10
C PHE A 516 -22.64 7.09 -0.09
N GLY A 517 -21.39 7.35 0.24
CA GLY A 517 -20.99 8.39 1.17
C GLY A 517 -20.04 9.38 0.52
N TYR A 518 -20.12 10.64 0.93
CA TYR A 518 -19.26 11.71 0.48
C TYR A 518 -18.70 12.42 1.69
N ASP A 519 -17.38 12.38 1.83
CA ASP A 519 -16.62 13.05 2.88
C ASP A 519 -15.92 14.28 2.30
N HIS A 520 -16.29 15.46 2.80
CA HIS A 520 -15.61 16.71 2.50
C HIS A 520 -14.66 17.03 3.64
N TRP A 521 -13.36 16.93 3.37
CA TRP A 521 -12.33 16.92 4.41
C TRP A 521 -12.41 18.16 5.30
N GLY A 522 -12.50 17.92 6.61
CA GLY A 522 -12.53 18.96 7.64
C GLY A 522 -13.89 19.60 7.89
N ILE A 523 -14.93 19.19 7.14
CA ILE A 523 -16.30 19.69 7.34
C ILE A 523 -17.24 18.57 7.82
N GLY A 524 -17.26 17.43 7.13
CA GLY A 524 -18.08 16.28 7.51
C GLY A 524 -18.58 15.44 6.34
N MET A 525 -19.32 14.39 6.68
CA MET A 525 -19.80 13.38 5.73
C MET A 525 -21.32 13.42 5.55
N VAL A 526 -21.77 13.09 4.33
CA VAL A 526 -23.17 12.82 4.00
C VAL A 526 -23.28 11.45 3.33
N GLU A 527 -24.34 10.71 3.61
CA GLU A 527 -24.60 9.38 3.04
C GLU A 527 -25.96 9.37 2.30
N SER A 528 -26.09 8.49 1.30
CA SER A 528 -27.35 8.13 0.67
C SER A 528 -28.23 7.29 1.61
N GLY A 529 -29.47 7.04 1.18
CA GLY A 529 -30.26 5.93 1.72
C GLY A 529 -29.68 4.58 1.28
N ASP A 530 -30.31 3.50 1.71
CA ASP A 530 -29.97 2.14 1.31
C ASP A 530 -30.21 1.95 -0.19
N VAL A 531 -29.16 1.56 -0.92
CA VAL A 531 -29.19 1.31 -2.36
C VAL A 531 -28.94 -0.18 -2.60
N PRO A 532 -29.85 -0.89 -3.27
CA PRO A 532 -29.62 -2.27 -3.66
C PRO A 532 -28.55 -2.33 -4.77
N ILE A 533 -27.63 -3.28 -4.65
CA ILE A 533 -26.60 -3.58 -5.63
C ILE A 533 -26.66 -5.06 -6.02
N GLN A 534 -26.06 -5.40 -7.15
CA GLN A 534 -25.93 -6.77 -7.61
C GLN A 534 -24.45 -7.08 -7.81
N HIS A 535 -23.89 -7.85 -6.88
CA HIS A 535 -22.44 -8.12 -6.84
C HIS A 535 -21.97 -9.11 -7.93
N ASP A 536 -22.86 -9.90 -8.54
CA ASP A 536 -22.52 -10.91 -9.56
C ASP A 536 -22.57 -10.40 -11.00
N ILE A 537 -23.02 -9.16 -11.21
CA ILE A 537 -23.09 -8.55 -12.54
C ILE A 537 -22.29 -7.25 -12.57
N GLN A 538 -21.85 -6.89 -13.77
CA GLN A 538 -21.24 -5.60 -13.99
C GLN A 538 -22.34 -4.53 -13.94
N GLN A 539 -22.16 -3.53 -13.08
CA GLN A 539 -23.05 -2.39 -12.96
C GLN A 539 -22.36 -1.12 -13.48
N ARG A 540 -23.16 -0.23 -14.08
CA ARG A 540 -22.72 1.10 -14.54
C ARG A 540 -22.95 2.09 -13.42
N LEU A 541 -21.87 2.62 -12.84
CA LEU A 541 -21.93 3.67 -11.83
C LEU A 541 -21.45 5.00 -12.44
N GLU A 542 -22.37 5.92 -12.69
CA GLU A 542 -22.05 7.27 -13.12
C GLU A 542 -22.00 8.22 -11.93
N ILE A 543 -20.90 8.96 -11.85
CA ILE A 543 -20.54 9.84 -10.75
C ILE A 543 -20.33 11.23 -11.32
N ARG A 544 -21.18 12.15 -10.90
CA ARG A 544 -21.00 13.58 -11.13
C ARG A 544 -20.85 14.24 -9.77
N MET A 545 -19.69 14.80 -9.50
CA MET A 545 -19.43 15.54 -8.27
C MET A 545 -18.70 16.85 -8.58
N PRO A 546 -18.79 17.87 -7.71
CA PRO A 546 -18.34 19.22 -8.04
C PRO A 546 -16.87 19.28 -8.43
N ALA A 547 -16.01 18.57 -7.71
CA ALA A 547 -14.57 18.51 -7.93
C ALA A 547 -14.17 17.92 -9.31
N LEU A 548 -15.09 17.25 -10.01
CA LEU A 548 -14.86 16.71 -11.35
C LEU A 548 -15.26 17.66 -12.47
N MET A 549 -15.98 18.74 -12.16
CA MET A 549 -16.50 19.70 -13.13
C MET A 549 -15.53 20.87 -13.28
N ARG A 550 -15.55 21.55 -14.42
CA ARG A 550 -14.72 22.74 -14.62
C ARG A 550 -15.25 23.85 -13.73
N GLU A 551 -14.38 24.47 -12.92
CA GLU A 551 -14.63 25.81 -12.41
C GLU A 551 -14.62 26.76 -13.62
N THR A 552 -15.76 26.89 -14.30
CA THR A 552 -15.98 28.05 -15.16
C THR A 552 -16.27 29.21 -14.22
N PRO A 553 -15.54 30.34 -14.30
CA PRO A 553 -16.02 31.60 -13.77
C PRO A 553 -17.14 32.06 -14.69
N SER A 554 -18.26 31.36 -14.59
CA SER A 554 -19.48 31.68 -15.29
C SER A 554 -20.50 32.06 -14.22
N PRO A 555 -21.33 33.09 -14.44
CA PRO A 555 -22.48 33.37 -13.56
C PRO A 555 -23.42 32.16 -13.35
N TYR A 556 -23.26 31.10 -14.16
CA TYR A 556 -23.94 29.80 -14.05
C TYR A 556 -23.44 28.87 -12.92
N THR A 557 -22.31 29.15 -12.26
CA THR A 557 -21.66 28.21 -11.30
C THR A 557 -22.26 28.24 -9.88
N LEU A 558 -23.52 28.65 -9.70
CA LEU A 558 -24.10 28.87 -8.36
C LEU A 558 -25.46 28.18 -8.10
N MET A 559 -25.73 27.04 -8.73
CA MET A 559 -26.43 25.96 -8.00
C MET A 559 -25.41 25.34 -7.04
N ARG A 560 -25.78 25.00 -5.78
CA ARG A 560 -24.87 24.16 -4.98
C ARG A 560 -24.56 22.93 -5.82
N PRO A 561 -23.29 22.61 -6.07
CA PRO A 561 -22.96 21.63 -7.08
C PRO A 561 -23.48 20.27 -6.60
N VAL A 562 -24.33 19.68 -7.44
CA VAL A 562 -25.06 18.46 -7.09
C VAL A 562 -24.10 17.29 -7.25
N LEU A 563 -23.88 16.57 -6.16
CA LEU A 563 -23.38 15.22 -6.23
C LEU A 563 -24.54 14.35 -6.76
N LEU A 564 -24.34 13.75 -7.92
CA LEU A 564 -25.24 12.81 -8.53
C LEU A 564 -24.51 11.48 -8.67
N VAL A 565 -25.13 10.43 -8.15
CA VAL A 565 -24.70 9.05 -8.35
C VAL A 565 -25.85 8.31 -9.02
N GLN A 566 -25.57 7.76 -10.20
CA GLN A 566 -26.49 6.91 -10.93
C GLN A 566 -25.93 5.50 -11.00
N LEU A 567 -26.76 4.52 -10.68
CA LEU A 567 -26.44 3.11 -10.78
C LEU A 567 -27.40 2.49 -11.80
N ASP A 568 -26.85 1.88 -12.85
CA ASP A 568 -27.58 1.29 -13.97
C ASP A 568 -28.66 2.24 -14.54
N ASP A 569 -28.23 3.47 -14.79
CA ASP A 569 -29.02 4.59 -15.31
C ASP A 569 -30.16 5.07 -14.39
N GLN A 570 -30.25 4.55 -13.17
CA GLN A 570 -31.16 5.05 -12.14
C GLN A 570 -30.43 6.01 -11.19
N VAL A 571 -31.03 7.17 -10.92
CA VAL A 571 -30.51 8.09 -9.89
C VAL A 571 -30.73 7.47 -8.52
N VAL A 572 -29.65 6.98 -7.92
CA VAL A 572 -29.68 6.38 -6.57
C VAL A 572 -29.33 7.40 -5.49
N TRP A 573 -28.65 8.48 -5.88
CA TRP A 573 -28.34 9.55 -4.94
C TRP A 573 -28.16 10.89 -5.67
N ALA A 574 -28.84 11.92 -5.16
CA ALA A 574 -28.67 13.29 -5.60
C ALA A 574 -28.70 14.20 -4.36
N THR A 575 -27.62 14.94 -4.10
CA THR A 575 -27.55 15.85 -2.96
C THR A 575 -26.62 17.02 -3.23
N GLN A 576 -26.79 18.10 -2.47
CA GLN A 576 -25.94 19.27 -2.56
C GLN A 576 -24.72 19.09 -1.65
N VAL A 577 -23.51 19.18 -2.21
CA VAL A 577 -22.26 19.07 -1.45
C VAL A 577 -21.34 20.26 -1.72
N ALA A 578 -20.47 20.55 -0.76
CA ALA A 578 -19.30 21.40 -1.00
C ALA A 578 -18.16 20.54 -1.55
N ALA A 579 -17.18 21.16 -2.19
CA ALA A 579 -15.97 20.49 -2.66
C ALA A 579 -14.76 21.39 -2.51
N HIS A 580 -13.59 20.79 -2.33
CA HIS A 580 -12.31 21.48 -2.48
C HIS A 580 -11.97 21.64 -3.97
N ALA A 581 -11.29 22.72 -4.31
CA ALA A 581 -10.70 22.85 -5.64
C ALA A 581 -9.65 21.74 -5.84
N SER A 582 -9.75 21.01 -6.94
CA SER A 582 -8.84 19.91 -7.28
C SER A 582 -8.34 20.02 -8.71
N SER A 583 -7.07 19.67 -8.94
CA SER A 583 -6.55 19.49 -10.29
C SER A 583 -6.95 18.12 -10.83
N PRO A 584 -7.09 17.94 -12.16
CA PRO A 584 -7.26 16.63 -12.77
C PRO A 584 -6.18 15.61 -12.38
N SER A 585 -4.96 16.07 -12.07
CA SER A 585 -3.86 15.24 -11.58
C SER A 585 -4.08 14.65 -10.18
N ASP A 586 -5.01 15.23 -9.42
CA ASP A 586 -5.24 14.90 -8.01
C ASP A 586 -6.46 13.97 -7.85
N ILE A 587 -6.98 13.47 -8.97
CA ILE A 587 -8.12 12.55 -9.02
C ILE A 587 -7.57 11.13 -8.95
N SER A 588 -8.07 10.35 -8.00
CA SER A 588 -7.77 8.93 -7.92
C SER A 588 -9.07 8.12 -7.88
N ILE A 589 -9.06 7.01 -8.61
CA ILE A 589 -10.21 6.12 -8.76
C ILE A 589 -9.93 4.84 -8.00
N GLY A 590 -10.89 4.41 -7.18
CA GLY A 590 -10.77 3.22 -6.35
C GLY A 590 -9.67 3.29 -5.28
N ARG A 591 -9.15 4.49 -4.97
CA ARG A 591 -8.07 4.68 -4.00
C ARG A 591 -8.34 5.87 -3.11
N ASN A 592 -7.99 5.73 -1.84
CA ASN A 592 -8.00 6.80 -0.86
C ASN A 592 -6.63 7.49 -0.85
N SER A 593 -6.31 8.20 -1.94
CA SER A 593 -5.01 8.86 -2.12
C SER A 593 -4.72 9.95 -1.08
N ALA A 594 -5.78 10.58 -0.57
CA ALA A 594 -5.67 11.64 0.43
C ALA A 594 -5.48 11.12 1.87
N GLY A 595 -5.68 9.82 2.11
CA GLY A 595 -5.53 9.20 3.44
C GLY A 595 -6.66 9.53 4.41
N SER A 596 -7.91 9.66 3.92
CA SER A 596 -9.08 9.89 4.77
C SER A 596 -9.34 8.69 5.68
N SER A 597 -9.73 8.91 6.93
CA SER A 597 -10.06 7.81 7.85
C SER A 597 -11.45 7.21 7.63
N VAL A 598 -12.25 7.74 6.69
CA VAL A 598 -13.65 7.31 6.45
C VAL A 598 -13.76 6.01 5.66
N CYS A 599 -12.71 5.62 4.95
CA CYS A 599 -12.71 4.44 4.10
C CYS A 599 -11.34 3.77 4.08
N GLU A 600 -11.33 2.51 3.68
CA GLU A 600 -10.12 1.72 3.49
C GLU A 600 -9.19 2.37 2.44
N PRO A 601 -7.91 1.95 2.36
CA PRO A 601 -6.98 2.51 1.37
C PRO A 601 -7.44 2.35 -0.09
N GLU A 602 -8.23 1.30 -0.40
CA GLU A 602 -8.55 0.90 -1.76
C GLU A 602 -9.96 0.28 -1.91
N PHE A 603 -10.52 0.38 -3.12
CA PHE A 603 -11.72 -0.33 -3.54
C PHE A 603 -11.40 -1.80 -3.81
N THR A 604 -12.04 -2.70 -3.07
CA THR A 604 -11.82 -4.14 -3.22
C THR A 604 -12.74 -4.81 -4.24
N GLY A 605 -13.66 -4.06 -4.89
CA GLY A 605 -14.41 -4.55 -6.04
C GLY A 605 -13.59 -4.47 -7.33
N MET A 606 -14.19 -4.80 -8.46
CA MET A 606 -13.52 -4.73 -9.78
C MET A 606 -14.03 -3.54 -10.58
N ILE A 607 -13.14 -2.65 -11.03
CA ILE A 607 -13.48 -1.60 -12.00
C ILE A 607 -13.00 -2.09 -13.37
N THR A 608 -13.93 -2.40 -14.29
CA THR A 608 -13.62 -2.93 -15.62
C THR A 608 -13.36 -1.86 -16.65
N SER A 609 -13.94 -0.68 -16.48
CA SER A 609 -13.61 0.49 -17.28
C SER A 609 -13.91 1.78 -16.53
N VAL A 610 -13.20 2.83 -16.93
CA VAL A 610 -13.43 4.20 -16.49
C VAL A 610 -13.54 5.05 -17.76
N SER A 611 -14.67 5.72 -17.94
CA SER A 611 -14.85 6.72 -18.99
C SER A 611 -15.22 8.08 -18.38
N ARG A 612 -15.00 9.16 -19.14
CA ARG A 612 -15.58 10.47 -18.83
C ARG A 612 -16.60 10.79 -19.88
N GLU A 613 -17.78 11.21 -19.45
CA GLU A 613 -18.70 11.89 -20.33
C GLU A 613 -18.26 13.36 -20.42
N ARG A 614 -18.12 13.87 -21.66
CA ARG A 614 -17.71 15.26 -21.88
C ARG A 614 -18.74 16.18 -21.23
N GLU A 615 -18.24 17.16 -20.49
CA GLU A 615 -18.99 18.38 -20.25
C GLU A 615 -19.40 18.96 -21.61
N LEU A 616 -20.70 19.08 -21.87
CA LEU A 616 -21.21 19.79 -23.04
C LEU A 616 -20.79 21.25 -22.90
N VAL A 617 -19.71 21.64 -23.58
CA VAL A 617 -19.27 23.03 -23.70
C VAL A 617 -20.23 23.75 -24.65
N GLU A 618 -20.75 24.90 -24.22
CA GLU A 618 -21.67 25.77 -24.97
C GLU A 618 -21.06 26.24 -26.31
N PRO A 619 -21.87 26.37 -27.39
CA PRO A 619 -21.46 27.04 -28.61
C PRO A 619 -21.48 28.57 -28.47
N GLU A 620 -20.60 29.24 -29.21
CA GLU A 620 -20.65 30.70 -29.43
C GLU A 620 -21.80 31.07 -30.38
N THR A 621 -22.50 32.18 -30.08
CA THR A 621 -23.07 33.23 -30.99
C THR A 621 -24.58 33.60 -30.87
N ARG A 622 -24.82 34.93 -30.78
CA ARG A 622 -26.02 35.77 -31.09
C ARG A 622 -27.12 36.04 -30.02
N ASP A 623 -27.78 37.20 -30.19
CA ASP A 623 -28.74 37.88 -29.28
C ASP A 623 -30.12 37.18 -29.13
N THR A 624 -30.42 36.18 -29.94
CA THR A 624 -31.59 35.30 -29.81
C THR A 624 -31.30 34.16 -28.84
N LEU A 625 -32.04 34.10 -27.73
CA LEU A 625 -31.94 33.01 -26.76
C LEU A 625 -33.00 31.94 -27.07
N HIS A 626 -32.56 30.72 -27.39
CA HIS A 626 -33.43 29.55 -27.43
C HIS A 626 -32.93 28.55 -26.40
N ALA A 627 -33.79 28.17 -25.46
CA ALA A 627 -33.42 27.36 -24.31
C ALA A 627 -34.48 26.30 -24.05
N ARG A 628 -34.05 25.06 -23.84
CA ARG A 628 -34.87 23.90 -23.55
C ARG A 628 -34.47 23.31 -22.19
N VAL A 629 -35.41 23.17 -21.29
CA VAL A 629 -35.21 22.67 -19.93
C VAL A 629 -36.11 21.47 -19.72
N ARG A 630 -35.51 20.34 -19.35
CA ARG A 630 -36.26 19.18 -18.87
C ARG A 630 -36.34 19.26 -17.36
N LEU A 631 -37.54 19.30 -16.80
CA LEU A 631 -37.74 19.50 -15.37
C LEU A 631 -38.88 18.64 -14.82
N LEU A 632 -38.83 18.39 -13.52
CA LEU A 632 -39.92 17.87 -12.72
C LEU A 632 -40.51 19.06 -11.93
N LEU A 633 -41.80 19.36 -12.13
CA LEU A 633 -42.49 20.45 -11.45
C LEU A 633 -42.71 20.12 -9.96
N ALA A 634 -42.63 21.13 -9.09
CA ALA A 634 -42.88 20.93 -7.66
C ALA A 634 -44.38 20.73 -7.38
N LYS A 635 -44.74 19.72 -6.57
CA LYS A 635 -46.13 19.48 -6.15
C LYS A 635 -46.45 20.20 -4.84
N GLY A 636 -47.71 20.64 -4.69
CA GLY A 636 -48.25 21.08 -3.39
C GLY A 636 -47.92 22.52 -2.99
N ARG A 637 -47.72 23.41 -3.98
CA ARG A 637 -47.33 24.82 -3.73
C ARG A 637 -48.28 25.85 -4.36
N PRO A 638 -49.61 25.71 -4.26
CA PRO A 638 -50.56 26.60 -4.94
C PRO A 638 -50.35 28.07 -4.53
N GLY A 639 -50.43 28.98 -5.50
CA GLY A 639 -50.22 30.42 -5.34
C GLY A 639 -48.75 30.85 -5.29
N THR A 640 -47.80 29.92 -5.32
CA THR A 640 -46.37 30.25 -5.43
C THR A 640 -45.94 30.36 -6.89
N ARG A 641 -44.88 31.15 -7.11
CA ARG A 641 -44.28 31.36 -8.43
C ARG A 641 -42.81 31.02 -8.37
N ASP A 642 -42.38 30.12 -9.24
CA ASP A 642 -40.99 29.73 -9.36
C ASP A 642 -40.39 30.32 -10.65
N PRO A 643 -39.19 30.90 -10.60
CA PRO A 643 -38.49 31.34 -11.81
C PRO A 643 -38.17 30.15 -12.72
N LEU A 644 -38.27 30.34 -14.03
CA LEU A 644 -37.83 29.38 -15.05
C LEU A 644 -36.65 29.94 -15.85
N PHE A 645 -36.79 31.14 -16.40
CA PHE A 645 -35.71 31.85 -17.10
C PHE A 645 -35.75 33.32 -16.71
N VAL A 646 -34.66 33.85 -16.17
CA VAL A 646 -34.55 35.27 -15.83
C VAL A 646 -33.35 35.84 -16.56
N ARG A 647 -33.54 36.86 -17.40
CA ARG A 647 -32.46 37.46 -18.20
C ARG A 647 -32.32 38.95 -17.90
N GLY A 648 -31.10 39.48 -17.93
CA GLY A 648 -30.83 40.89 -17.71
C GLY A 648 -30.35 41.21 -16.28
N ARG A 649 -30.61 42.42 -15.79
CA ARG A 649 -30.15 42.92 -14.49
C ARG A 649 -31.28 43.60 -13.71
N ALA A 650 -31.06 43.83 -12.41
CA ALA A 650 -32.01 44.62 -11.60
C ALA A 650 -32.30 45.97 -12.28
N GLY A 651 -33.59 46.27 -12.49
CA GLY A 651 -34.03 47.47 -13.21
C GLY A 651 -34.14 47.35 -14.73
N ALA A 652 -33.68 46.25 -15.34
CA ALA A 652 -33.75 45.99 -16.79
C ALA A 652 -33.62 44.47 -17.07
N ALA A 653 -34.72 43.73 -16.90
CA ALA A 653 -34.74 42.27 -17.03
C ALA A 653 -36.08 41.73 -17.54
N ASP A 654 -36.05 40.50 -18.04
CA ASP A 654 -37.22 39.71 -18.41
C ASP A 654 -37.26 38.41 -17.59
N LEU A 655 -38.43 38.08 -17.03
CA LEU A 655 -38.63 36.91 -16.18
C LEU A 655 -39.70 36.00 -16.76
N LEU A 656 -39.34 34.77 -17.08
CA LEU A 656 -40.27 33.67 -17.28
C LEU A 656 -40.38 32.86 -15.99
N TYR A 657 -41.60 32.58 -15.55
CA TYR A 657 -41.88 31.86 -14.31
C TYR A 657 -43.06 30.90 -14.49
N VAL A 658 -43.14 29.91 -13.60
CA VAL A 658 -44.31 29.05 -13.44
C VAL A 658 -45.04 29.42 -12.16
N GLU A 659 -46.35 29.62 -12.25
CA GLU A 659 -47.27 29.79 -11.14
C GLU A 659 -48.03 28.47 -10.93
N TYR A 660 -47.96 27.93 -9.71
CA TYR A 660 -48.70 26.72 -9.37
C TYR A 660 -50.13 27.09 -8.99
N ILE A 661 -51.12 26.54 -9.69
CA ILE A 661 -52.53 26.88 -9.46
C ILE A 661 -53.15 25.91 -8.47
N ASP A 662 -53.07 24.61 -8.76
CA ASP A 662 -53.62 23.53 -7.94
C ASP A 662 -52.84 22.21 -8.13
N GLY A 663 -53.38 21.10 -7.62
CA GLY A 663 -52.76 19.78 -7.65
C GLY A 663 -52.64 19.14 -9.05
N SER A 664 -53.18 19.77 -10.09
CA SER A 664 -53.08 19.31 -11.49
C SER A 664 -52.82 20.42 -12.51
N HIS A 665 -52.81 21.70 -12.12
CA HIS A 665 -52.63 22.82 -13.06
C HIS A 665 -51.51 23.78 -12.67
N VAL A 666 -50.83 24.29 -13.69
CA VAL A 666 -49.88 25.42 -13.60
C VAL A 666 -50.23 26.48 -14.63
N ARG A 667 -49.65 27.67 -14.48
CA ARG A 667 -49.69 28.75 -15.46
C ARG A 667 -48.28 29.28 -15.67
N PHE A 668 -47.91 29.64 -16.89
CA PHE A 668 -46.64 30.30 -17.15
C PHE A 668 -46.84 31.79 -17.31
N GLY A 669 -45.93 32.57 -16.73
CA GLY A 669 -45.95 34.02 -16.84
C GLY A 669 -44.63 34.54 -17.36
N TRP A 670 -44.70 35.60 -18.16
CA TRP A 670 -43.58 36.45 -18.51
C TRP A 670 -43.79 37.81 -17.85
N ASP A 671 -42.73 38.39 -17.31
CA ASP A 671 -42.72 39.72 -16.73
C ASP A 671 -41.53 40.51 -17.28
N HIS A 672 -41.83 41.66 -17.89
CA HIS A 672 -40.84 42.62 -18.31
C HIS A 672 -40.68 43.68 -17.22
N TRP A 673 -39.47 43.80 -16.68
CA TRP A 673 -39.19 44.58 -15.47
C TRP A 673 -39.68 46.02 -15.59
N GLY A 674 -40.55 46.45 -14.66
CA GLY A 674 -41.09 47.81 -14.62
C GLY A 674 -42.31 48.06 -15.51
N VAL A 675 -42.70 47.09 -16.35
CA VAL A 675 -43.90 47.14 -17.19
C VAL A 675 -44.94 46.11 -16.77
N GLY A 676 -44.50 44.94 -16.30
CA GLY A 676 -45.38 43.77 -16.14
C GLY A 676 -45.32 42.90 -17.40
N GLY A 677 -46.05 41.77 -17.40
CA GLY A 677 -46.14 40.97 -18.61
C GLY A 677 -47.35 40.05 -18.65
N THR A 678 -47.32 39.10 -19.58
CA THR A 678 -48.45 38.24 -19.92
C THR A 678 -48.39 36.90 -19.20
N MET A 679 -49.54 36.26 -19.02
CA MET A 679 -49.63 34.92 -18.47
C MET A 679 -50.46 34.02 -19.40
N SER A 680 -50.13 32.73 -19.40
CA SER A 680 -50.88 31.71 -20.12
C SER A 680 -52.26 31.49 -19.49
N GLN A 681 -53.12 30.71 -20.17
CA GLN A 681 -54.23 30.05 -19.47
C GLN A 681 -53.67 28.95 -18.54
N PRO A 682 -54.40 28.50 -17.51
CA PRO A 682 -54.04 27.31 -16.75
C PRO A 682 -53.88 26.08 -17.65
N ILE A 683 -52.81 25.33 -17.43
CA ILE A 683 -52.41 24.15 -18.21
C ILE A 683 -52.39 22.95 -17.26
N SER A 684 -53.02 21.86 -17.69
CA SER A 684 -53.01 20.60 -16.94
C SER A 684 -51.63 19.93 -17.04
N VAL A 685 -51.09 19.48 -15.91
CA VAL A 685 -49.75 18.87 -15.81
C VAL A 685 -49.76 17.62 -14.94
N ASP A 686 -48.76 16.76 -15.14
CA ASP A 686 -48.49 15.61 -14.29
C ASP A 686 -47.20 15.86 -13.50
N TYR A 687 -47.33 16.23 -12.24
CA TYR A 687 -46.21 16.52 -11.34
C TYR A 687 -45.25 15.34 -11.10
N THR A 688 -45.56 14.13 -11.57
CA THR A 688 -44.67 12.96 -11.46
C THR A 688 -43.85 12.72 -12.73
N ARG A 689 -44.13 13.45 -13.81
CA ARG A 689 -43.49 13.29 -15.11
C ARG A 689 -42.47 14.40 -15.36
N ILE A 690 -41.35 14.03 -15.99
CA ILE A 690 -40.42 15.02 -16.54
C ILE A 690 -41.08 15.71 -17.74
N HIS A 691 -41.23 17.02 -17.62
CA HIS A 691 -41.76 17.89 -18.66
C HIS A 691 -40.63 18.60 -19.40
N ASP A 692 -40.89 18.89 -20.67
CA ASP A 692 -39.99 19.61 -21.55
C ASP A 692 -40.47 21.06 -21.71
N ILE A 693 -39.67 22.04 -21.29
CA ILE A 693 -40.00 23.46 -21.34
C ILE A 693 -39.02 24.16 -22.27
N GLU A 694 -39.50 24.72 -23.36
CA GLU A 694 -38.66 25.40 -24.35
C GLU A 694 -39.07 26.86 -24.51
N ALA A 695 -38.14 27.77 -24.25
CA ALA A 695 -38.32 29.22 -24.28
C ALA A 695 -37.45 29.82 -25.40
N SER A 696 -38.05 30.66 -26.23
CA SER A 696 -37.39 31.38 -27.32
C SER A 696 -37.63 32.87 -27.19
N PHE A 697 -36.57 33.66 -27.08
CA PHE A 697 -36.65 35.12 -27.07
C PHE A 697 -36.12 35.69 -28.38
N HIS A 698 -36.93 36.52 -29.03
CA HIS A 698 -36.67 37.10 -30.34
C HIS A 698 -36.69 38.63 -30.27
N PRO A 699 -35.56 39.30 -29.95
CA PRO A 699 -35.51 40.75 -29.79
C PRO A 699 -35.90 41.52 -31.06
N ASP A 700 -35.69 40.92 -32.23
CA ASP A 700 -35.98 41.55 -33.53
C ASP A 700 -37.44 41.37 -34.00
N LEU A 701 -38.27 40.61 -33.25
CA LEU A 701 -39.67 40.37 -33.60
C LEU A 701 -40.60 41.23 -32.74
N VAL A 702 -41.25 42.22 -33.37
CA VAL A 702 -42.18 43.16 -32.70
C VAL A 702 -43.44 42.46 -32.15
N ASN A 703 -43.87 41.35 -32.76
CA ASN A 703 -45.16 40.71 -32.46
C ASN A 703 -45.08 39.27 -31.92
N ARG A 704 -43.89 38.74 -31.62
CA ARG A 704 -43.65 37.39 -31.03
C ARG A 704 -42.27 37.32 -30.35
N SER A 705 -42.03 38.25 -29.45
CA SER A 705 -40.73 38.53 -28.84
C SER A 705 -40.34 37.46 -27.82
N LEU A 706 -41.33 36.69 -27.32
CA LEU A 706 -41.14 35.48 -26.52
C LEU A 706 -42.11 34.39 -26.96
N VAL A 707 -41.63 33.16 -27.05
CA VAL A 707 -42.47 31.95 -27.19
C VAL A 707 -42.02 30.93 -26.16
N LEU A 708 -42.95 30.41 -25.36
CA LEU A 708 -42.75 29.27 -24.47
C LEU A 708 -43.59 28.09 -24.95
N SER A 709 -42.97 26.92 -25.07
CA SER A 709 -43.65 25.65 -25.28
C SER A 709 -43.43 24.71 -24.10
N MET A 710 -44.41 23.85 -23.85
CA MET A 710 -44.37 22.76 -22.88
C MET A 710 -44.72 21.45 -23.59
N ASP A 711 -43.85 20.45 -23.48
CA ASP A 711 -43.96 19.15 -24.14
C ASP A 711 -44.25 19.26 -25.66
N GLY A 712 -43.66 20.27 -26.31
CA GLY A 712 -43.83 20.56 -27.73
C GLY A 712 -45.09 21.35 -28.10
N VAL A 713 -45.89 21.80 -27.14
CA VAL A 713 -47.09 22.62 -27.36
C VAL A 713 -46.83 24.06 -26.92
N GLU A 714 -47.11 25.05 -27.77
CA GLU A 714 -46.98 26.48 -27.43
C GLU A 714 -47.98 26.85 -26.31
N VAL A 715 -47.46 27.37 -25.19
CA VAL A 715 -48.23 27.68 -23.98
C VAL A 715 -48.23 29.16 -23.63
N LEU A 716 -47.24 29.94 -24.05
CA LEU A 716 -47.18 31.38 -23.83
C LEU A 716 -46.53 32.09 -25.02
N VAL A 717 -47.13 33.21 -25.44
CA VAL A 717 -46.51 34.14 -26.40
C VAL A 717 -46.49 35.53 -25.79
N GLY A 718 -45.30 36.12 -25.75
CA GLY A 718 -45.06 37.49 -25.33
C GLY A 718 -44.87 38.42 -26.52
N ASN A 719 -45.60 39.54 -26.51
CA ASN A 719 -45.48 40.61 -27.50
C ASN A 719 -44.96 41.87 -26.80
N GLY A 720 -43.78 42.37 -27.20
CA GLY A 720 -43.18 43.57 -26.61
C GLY A 720 -41.65 43.55 -26.66
N GLU A 721 -41.02 44.70 -26.42
CA GLU A 721 -39.55 44.74 -26.35
C GLU A 721 -39.03 43.83 -25.22
N VAL A 722 -37.99 43.05 -25.53
CA VAL A 722 -37.23 42.28 -24.54
C VAL A 722 -35.95 43.04 -24.26
N TYR A 723 -35.49 43.05 -23.02
CA TYR A 723 -34.22 43.69 -22.71
C TYR A 723 -33.07 42.94 -23.41
N PRO A 724 -32.13 43.68 -24.02
CA PRO A 724 -30.89 43.07 -24.51
C PRO A 724 -30.19 42.42 -23.32
N ALA A 725 -29.87 41.15 -23.46
CA ALA A 725 -29.26 40.37 -22.40
C ALA A 725 -28.20 39.51 -23.07
N SER A 726 -26.97 39.57 -22.58
CA SER A 726 -25.94 38.65 -23.03
C SER A 726 -26.38 37.23 -22.66
N PRO A 727 -25.98 36.19 -23.44
CA PRO A 727 -26.21 34.81 -23.05
C PRO A 727 -25.71 34.54 -21.63
N GLU A 728 -24.63 35.18 -21.18
CA GLU A 728 -24.10 35.07 -19.81
C GLU A 728 -25.03 35.63 -18.71
N SER A 729 -26.06 36.41 -19.06
CA SER A 729 -26.96 37.07 -18.11
C SER A 729 -28.30 36.35 -17.89
N VAL A 730 -28.47 35.18 -18.52
CA VAL A 730 -29.66 34.34 -18.33
C VAL A 730 -29.47 33.49 -17.07
N MET A 731 -30.53 33.30 -16.31
CA MET A 731 -30.56 32.48 -15.11
C MET A 731 -31.70 31.48 -15.26
N VAL A 732 -31.38 30.19 -15.29
CA VAL A 732 -32.39 29.13 -15.35
C VAL A 732 -32.76 28.74 -13.92
N GLY A 733 -34.04 28.80 -13.60
CA GLY A 733 -34.55 28.39 -12.30
C GLY A 733 -34.17 29.32 -11.13
N LEU A 734 -33.72 30.55 -11.37
CA LEU A 734 -33.26 31.48 -10.33
C LEU A 734 -33.66 32.92 -10.61
N ASN A 735 -33.95 33.68 -9.56
CA ASN A 735 -34.27 35.11 -9.59
C ASN A 735 -33.34 35.90 -8.67
N ARG A 736 -32.09 36.10 -9.09
CA ARG A 736 -31.07 36.82 -8.29
C ARG A 736 -31.04 38.33 -8.48
N ILE A 737 -31.80 38.82 -9.47
CA ILE A 737 -31.99 40.26 -9.69
C ILE A 737 -32.96 40.86 -8.67
N GLY A 738 -33.59 40.04 -7.83
CA GLY A 738 -34.50 40.48 -6.78
C GLY A 738 -35.84 40.97 -7.30
N ALA A 739 -36.32 40.43 -8.44
CA ALA A 739 -37.66 40.76 -8.91
C ALA A 739 -38.69 40.25 -7.91
N SER A 740 -39.71 41.03 -7.59
CA SER A 740 -40.78 40.59 -6.69
C SER A 740 -41.78 39.61 -7.32
N THR A 741 -41.66 39.34 -8.63
CA THR A 741 -42.68 38.64 -9.42
C THR A 741 -42.72 37.13 -9.19
N CYS A 742 -41.58 36.52 -8.86
CA CYS A 742 -41.45 35.11 -8.50
C CYS A 742 -40.45 34.94 -7.35
N GLY A 743 -40.45 33.76 -6.72
CA GLY A 743 -39.52 33.42 -5.65
C GLY A 743 -38.06 33.37 -6.11
N GLU A 744 -37.14 33.19 -5.17
CA GLU A 744 -35.70 33.26 -5.46
C GLU A 744 -35.17 32.10 -6.32
N ALA A 745 -35.81 30.93 -6.26
CA ALA A 745 -35.37 29.71 -6.93
C ALA A 745 -36.52 28.78 -7.32
N PHE A 746 -36.29 27.96 -8.35
CA PHE A 746 -37.16 26.88 -8.78
C PHE A 746 -37.12 25.75 -7.75
N ASN A 747 -38.30 25.32 -7.29
CA ASN A 747 -38.42 24.33 -6.21
C ASN A 747 -38.63 22.90 -6.72
N GLY A 748 -38.66 22.68 -8.03
CA GLY A 748 -38.67 21.36 -8.65
C GLY A 748 -37.27 20.81 -8.90
N ALA A 749 -37.15 19.81 -9.79
CA ALA A 749 -35.86 19.26 -10.19
C ALA A 749 -35.58 19.58 -11.66
N ILE A 750 -34.47 20.26 -11.96
CA ILE A 750 -34.01 20.46 -13.34
C ILE A 750 -33.13 19.27 -13.71
N VAL A 751 -33.58 18.49 -14.70
CA VAL A 751 -32.93 17.27 -15.18
C VAL A 751 -31.84 17.59 -16.19
N SER A 752 -32.13 18.50 -17.12
CA SER A 752 -31.15 18.98 -18.11
C SER A 752 -31.55 20.35 -18.65
N VAL A 753 -30.55 21.14 -19.04
CA VAL A 753 -30.72 22.39 -19.79
C VAL A 753 -29.97 22.26 -21.10
N GLN A 754 -30.58 22.69 -22.20
CA GLN A 754 -30.01 22.74 -23.53
C GLN A 754 -30.28 24.13 -24.11
N PHE A 755 -29.35 24.68 -24.87
CA PHE A 755 -29.60 25.86 -25.70
C PHE A 755 -29.51 25.39 -27.15
N PRO A 756 -30.64 25.05 -27.81
CA PRO A 756 -30.59 24.49 -29.14
C PRO A 756 -30.22 25.58 -30.15
N ASP A 757 -29.21 25.32 -30.98
CA ASP A 757 -28.92 26.16 -32.14
C ASP A 757 -30.16 26.20 -33.06
N THR A 758 -30.64 27.39 -33.43
CA THR A 758 -31.70 27.52 -34.44
C THR A 758 -31.11 27.15 -35.82
N LYS A 759 -31.34 25.88 -36.16
CA LYS A 759 -31.02 24.99 -37.31
C LYS A 759 -30.69 25.54 -38.72
N PRO A 760 -30.10 24.67 -39.59
CA PRO A 760 -29.72 23.27 -39.36
C PRO A 760 -28.23 23.04 -39.09
#